data_AF-A0A1Q2HMV7-F1
#
_entry.id   AF-A0A1Q2HMV7-F1
#
_cell.length_a   1.000
_cell.length_b   1.000
_cell.length_c   1.000
_cell.angle_alpha   90.00
_cell.angle_beta   90.00
_cell.angle_gamma   90.00
#
_symmetry.space_group_name_H-M   'P 1'
#
loop_
_entity.id
_entity.type
_entity.pdbx_description
1 polymer ?
#
loop_
_entity_poly.entity_id
_entity_poly.type
_entity_poly.pdbx_seq_one_letter_code
_entity_poly.pdbx_strand_id
1 'polypeptide(L)'
;MKKYNSNNLCYSEIKLSFLHVLLLTALINVHSYAHEIWFNSSMEYSDSRPQLSPQSEANFSRADFDAENIGGSGNNSSGGSDNGTANDSFTYIANNQPIQGQTFTTANSAHGYRLNSITVQMAGYSSNIVEGSNQVFWDLRKHNGPIILTVARIEGSSRKVVTTQLFKAGGLDNPGRGQSSNGPGTYITFHLPFTTFLQPNTLYGFEIAIGNGSGNFFEWLGTKSDSYPAGSAYHHSGSEVALLDGDHTFAADMTALSSPPKGFEHPSALHSQKELNLMKEKVEAEEQPWLSGWNKLLSSPYNNLGWPAYNVDYISRGGESDNYTRCQQDAHLIYTQAIRWHITGYKAYADRAVEIANVWSDLVGLKGNSNRSLAAGICGFLFACSGDLLSSYPGWKDEDKKAYKDMMMRVFYPENLDFLWRHHDTFWREGGNTHYRLNWDTANMASMAAIGVFCDNRAVYQQALDFFKYGPGSGRVERAAWYIHPNGLGQGEEAGRDQGHNLGGWYFMAMLCKIAWNQGDDLFGYDNNRVLRAFEYNAKYNLGRDVPYTRHQNCDMGYTEGSVSIAGRGLGGYFQYELVYNHYEKQKGIAAPWSRRAAEQLMPEPWPDTGIHPSQVDWFGLGTLTFTKEHQADETPPQGLRANWSNNQITLCWWGSAGADSYIVKRSESPDSAFTELGRVYPPDLYFHDTSVENGKTYYYIVEAAGSSENLQSEPLRVSQELAAHYTFEGNADDLAGSRDAKLCGAEDGLPGFASGYKSAKAIDLNGKNQYVKLPAGAGNYQDITVSAWVYWRGGDNWQRVFDFGSEIEKSMFLTVSGDGGVQFGLTTTKWGDFEGDACYYLRGPEMPVNQWTHLAVTLKGDTAALYVNAEQKDEKTVSLVDPLFAQPYCYIGRSMWNSDPYFNGKIDDFRIYNFGLSHEKIQRLANDDDPLQVLRAMAEWWLSVCPSEKEKESCLAIDFDSSGMVDFKDFCIIASNWI
;
A
#
# COMPACT_ATOMS: atom_id res chain seq x y z
N MET A 1 -7.28 69.52 -6.69
CA MET A 1 -6.93 70.16 -7.98
C MET A 1 -6.15 69.12 -8.78
N LYS A 2 -6.53 68.53 -9.92
CA LYS A 2 -7.54 68.70 -10.99
C LYS A 2 -8.13 67.29 -11.27
N LYS A 3 -9.45 67.01 -11.21
CA LYS A 3 -10.49 67.10 -12.27
C LYS A 3 -10.01 66.74 -13.69
N TYR A 4 -10.73 66.03 -14.56
CA TYR A 4 -11.88 65.09 -14.57
C TYR A 4 -12.19 64.90 -16.08
N ASN A 5 -12.60 63.70 -16.50
CA ASN A 5 -13.60 63.40 -17.55
C ASN A 5 -13.59 61.87 -17.72
N SER A 6 -14.42 61.06 -17.05
CA SER A 6 -15.89 60.89 -17.06
C SER A 6 -16.49 60.43 -18.40
N ASN A 7 -16.96 59.18 -18.40
CA ASN A 7 -18.32 58.75 -18.78
C ASN A 7 -18.53 57.35 -18.14
N ASN A 8 -19.25 57.28 -17.02
CA ASN A 8 -20.67 56.85 -16.88
C ASN A 8 -20.80 55.30 -16.84
N LEU A 9 -21.48 54.62 -15.91
CA LEU A 9 -22.44 54.97 -14.84
C LEU A 9 -22.63 53.76 -13.88
N CYS A 10 -22.69 54.04 -12.57
CA CYS A 10 -23.49 53.46 -11.47
C CYS A 10 -23.66 51.94 -11.18
N TYR A 11 -23.20 51.57 -9.96
CA TYR A 11 -23.82 50.68 -8.93
C TYR A 11 -25.34 50.99 -8.71
N SER A 12 -26.25 50.12 -8.24
CA SER A 12 -26.21 49.05 -7.23
C SER A 12 -27.48 48.18 -7.24
N GLU A 13 -27.31 46.89 -6.92
CA GLU A 13 -28.18 45.94 -6.18
C GLU A 13 -29.68 45.74 -6.53
N ILE A 14 -30.06 44.48 -6.78
CA ILE A 14 -30.94 43.62 -5.93
C ILE A 14 -31.41 42.38 -6.72
N LYS A 15 -31.11 41.20 -6.15
CA LYS A 15 -31.77 39.89 -6.26
C LYS A 15 -31.56 38.97 -7.48
N LEU A 16 -30.93 37.84 -7.14
CA LEU A 16 -31.32 36.46 -7.39
C LEU A 16 -31.32 35.94 -8.85
N SER A 17 -30.74 34.74 -8.96
CA SER A 17 -31.02 33.71 -9.98
C SER A 17 -30.17 33.71 -11.25
N PHE A 18 -28.84 33.75 -11.15
CA PHE A 18 -27.97 33.18 -12.21
C PHE A 18 -26.68 32.56 -11.64
N LEU A 19 -26.86 31.78 -10.58
CA LEU A 19 -26.08 30.59 -10.27
C LEU A 19 -27.07 29.44 -10.50
N HIS A 20 -26.78 28.44 -11.35
CA HIS A 20 -27.28 27.04 -11.23
C HIS A 20 -27.05 26.10 -12.45
N VAL A 21 -26.51 26.51 -13.61
CA VAL A 21 -26.57 25.61 -14.80
C VAL A 21 -25.23 25.19 -15.44
N LEU A 22 -24.05 25.67 -15.02
CA LEU A 22 -22.80 25.30 -15.74
C LEU A 22 -21.56 24.98 -14.90
N LEU A 23 -21.70 24.71 -13.60
CA LEU A 23 -20.58 24.31 -12.73
C LEU A 23 -20.99 23.34 -11.60
N LEU A 24 -21.98 22.49 -11.87
CA LEU A 24 -22.39 21.37 -11.02
C LEU A 24 -22.61 20.13 -11.88
N THR A 25 -21.57 19.31 -12.09
CA THR A 25 -21.71 17.88 -12.47
C THR A 25 -20.39 17.07 -12.43
N ALA A 26 -19.42 17.41 -11.57
CA ALA A 26 -18.18 16.61 -11.43
C ALA A 26 -17.72 16.36 -10.00
N LEU A 27 -18.52 16.70 -8.99
CA LEU A 27 -18.18 16.48 -7.60
C LEU A 27 -19.43 16.02 -6.83
N ILE A 28 -19.19 15.04 -5.95
CA ILE A 28 -20.07 14.48 -4.91
C ILE A 28 -20.81 13.18 -5.33
N ASN A 29 -20.23 12.03 -4.98
CA ASN A 29 -20.63 11.36 -3.74
C ASN A 29 -19.49 10.54 -3.13
N VAL A 30 -19.38 10.69 -1.83
CA VAL A 30 -18.43 10.13 -0.87
C VAL A 30 -19.35 9.76 0.31
N HIS A 31 -19.33 8.59 0.93
CA HIS A 31 -18.30 8.05 1.81
C HIS A 31 -18.85 6.75 2.37
N SER A 32 -17.99 5.74 2.64
CA SER A 32 -18.34 4.80 3.68
C SER A 32 -17.22 3.97 4.35
N TYR A 33 -17.07 4.09 5.68
CA TYR A 33 -15.90 3.75 6.51
C TYR A 33 -15.54 2.26 6.66
N ALA A 34 -14.27 1.94 6.37
CA ALA A 34 -13.46 0.88 6.96
C ALA A 34 -11.97 1.25 6.77
N HIS A 35 -11.05 0.70 7.57
CA HIS A 35 -9.59 0.92 7.44
C HIS A 35 -9.11 1.04 5.98
N GLU A 36 -8.37 2.10 5.62
CA GLU A 36 -7.72 2.35 4.30
C GLU A 36 -6.57 1.36 3.99
N ILE A 37 -6.64 0.11 4.49
CA ILE A 37 -5.68 -0.98 4.23
C ILE A 37 -6.37 -2.19 3.57
N TRP A 38 -7.70 -2.19 3.48
CA TRP A 38 -8.39 -3.12 2.60
C TRP A 38 -8.42 -2.46 1.23
N PHE A 39 -8.04 -3.20 0.19
CA PHE A 39 -8.15 -2.80 -1.21
C PHE A 39 -9.40 -1.98 -1.43
N ASN A 40 -9.38 -1.05 -2.40
CA ASN A 40 -10.42 -0.07 -2.71
C ASN A 40 -11.80 -0.68 -3.09
N SER A 41 -12.07 -1.92 -2.69
CA SER A 41 -13.28 -2.72 -2.78
C SER A 41 -14.41 -2.08 -1.97
N SER A 42 -14.96 -0.99 -2.48
CA SER A 42 -16.19 -0.42 -1.98
C SER A 42 -17.39 -1.09 -2.63
N MET A 43 -18.39 -1.40 -1.81
CA MET A 43 -19.75 -1.56 -2.29
C MET A 43 -20.54 -0.30 -1.97
N GLU A 44 -21.34 0.16 -2.92
CA GLU A 44 -22.27 1.26 -2.74
C GLU A 44 -23.69 0.71 -2.72
N TYR A 45 -24.55 1.30 -1.89
CA TYR A 45 -25.93 0.88 -1.74
C TYR A 45 -26.86 2.06 -1.94
N SER A 46 -27.94 1.85 -2.68
CA SER A 46 -28.88 2.91 -3.02
C SER A 46 -30.29 2.36 -3.18
N ASP A 47 -31.30 3.12 -2.76
CA ASP A 47 -32.71 2.83 -3.06
C ASP A 47 -33.13 3.33 -4.45
N SER A 48 -32.20 4.01 -5.13
CA SER A 48 -32.35 4.51 -6.49
C SER A 48 -31.37 3.83 -7.42
N ARG A 49 -31.83 3.57 -8.65
CA ARG A 49 -31.00 2.98 -9.68
C ARG A 49 -29.80 3.91 -10.00
N PRO A 50 -28.57 3.39 -10.09
CA PRO A 50 -27.41 4.19 -10.48
C PRO A 50 -27.54 4.71 -11.92
N GLN A 51 -27.05 5.93 -12.14
CA GLN A 51 -26.92 6.51 -13.46
C GLN A 51 -25.71 5.88 -14.16
N LEU A 52 -25.96 5.15 -15.24
CA LEU A 52 -24.90 4.53 -16.04
C LEU A 52 -24.40 5.52 -17.08
N SER A 53 -23.18 5.33 -17.57
CA SER A 53 -22.72 6.12 -18.73
C SER A 53 -23.61 5.81 -19.94
N PRO A 54 -23.81 6.74 -20.89
CA PRO A 54 -24.55 6.48 -22.14
C PRO A 54 -23.98 5.30 -22.96
N GLN A 55 -22.72 4.92 -22.71
CA GLN A 55 -22.05 3.77 -23.32
C GLN A 55 -22.32 2.45 -22.56
N SER A 56 -22.69 2.56 -21.28
CA SER A 56 -23.05 1.48 -20.35
C SER A 56 -24.57 1.22 -20.29
N GLU A 57 -25.40 2.11 -20.86
CA GLU A 57 -26.86 2.17 -20.71
C GLU A 57 -27.66 0.99 -21.29
N ALA A 58 -27.01 -0.05 -21.84
CA ALA A 58 -27.70 -1.13 -22.54
C ALA A 58 -28.44 -2.13 -21.61
N ASN A 59 -28.09 -2.24 -20.32
CA ASN A 59 -28.57 -3.35 -19.48
C ASN A 59 -29.69 -2.99 -18.50
N PHE A 60 -30.24 -1.77 -18.57
CA PHE A 60 -31.43 -1.42 -17.79
C PHE A 60 -32.33 -0.39 -18.54
N SER A 61 -32.43 -0.42 -19.86
CA SER A 61 -33.43 0.41 -20.54
C SER A 61 -34.63 -0.45 -20.93
N ARG A 62 -35.81 -0.09 -20.40
CA ARG A 62 -37.15 -0.69 -20.60
C ARG A 62 -37.46 -1.98 -19.81
N ALA A 63 -37.81 -1.83 -18.53
CA ALA A 63 -38.91 -2.61 -17.98
C ALA A 63 -40.18 -1.82 -18.33
N ASP A 64 -40.74 -2.02 -19.53
CA ASP A 64 -42.01 -1.39 -19.89
C ASP A 64 -43.12 -2.06 -19.05
N PHE A 65 -43.57 -1.34 -18.01
CA PHE A 65 -44.80 -1.52 -17.24
C PHE A 65 -45.14 -2.96 -16.79
N ASP A 66 -44.77 -3.29 -15.55
CA ASP A 66 -45.65 -4.12 -14.72
C ASP A 66 -45.78 -3.53 -13.31
N ALA A 67 -46.88 -2.82 -13.12
CA ALA A 67 -47.46 -2.64 -11.79
C ALA A 67 -47.96 -3.98 -11.20
N GLU A 68 -47.78 -5.12 -11.90
CA GLU A 68 -48.19 -6.45 -11.43
C GLU A 68 -47.10 -7.54 -11.69
N ASN A 69 -46.05 -7.54 -10.85
CA ASN A 69 -45.01 -8.59 -10.59
C ASN A 69 -43.75 -8.59 -11.49
N ILE A 70 -42.51 -8.88 -11.06
CA ILE A 70 -41.88 -9.52 -9.87
C ILE A 70 -42.56 -10.80 -9.38
N GLY A 71 -42.11 -11.95 -9.89
CA GLY A 71 -42.63 -13.24 -9.45
C GLY A 71 -44.07 -13.45 -9.91
N GLY A 72 -44.24 -13.75 -11.20
CA GLY A 72 -45.40 -14.34 -11.87
C GLY A 72 -46.78 -14.16 -11.22
N SER A 73 -47.73 -13.61 -11.96
CA SER A 73 -49.16 -13.78 -11.69
C SER A 73 -49.56 -15.26 -11.88
N GLY A 74 -49.25 -16.11 -10.91
CA GLY A 74 -49.50 -17.54 -10.98
C GLY A 74 -50.65 -17.95 -10.08
N ASN A 75 -51.89 -17.69 -10.49
CA ASN A 75 -52.97 -18.57 -10.03
C ASN A 75 -52.60 -19.96 -10.57
N ASN A 76 -52.38 -20.94 -9.68
CA ASN A 76 -52.08 -22.30 -10.08
C ASN A 76 -53.17 -22.74 -11.07
N SER A 77 -52.83 -23.43 -12.17
CA SER A 77 -53.83 -23.89 -13.15
C SER A 77 -54.93 -24.79 -12.54
N SER A 78 -54.78 -25.19 -11.27
CA SER A 78 -55.71 -25.95 -10.45
C SER A 78 -56.35 -25.20 -9.26
N GLY A 79 -55.96 -23.95 -8.95
CA GLY A 79 -56.57 -23.15 -7.87
C GLY A 79 -56.49 -23.71 -6.44
N GLY A 80 -55.55 -24.63 -6.16
CA GLY A 80 -55.40 -25.28 -4.84
C GLY A 80 -54.45 -24.54 -3.88
N SER A 81 -54.64 -24.78 -2.57
CA SER A 81 -53.91 -24.17 -1.44
C SER A 81 -52.49 -24.72 -1.21
N ASP A 82 -51.82 -25.20 -2.26
CA ASP A 82 -50.44 -25.69 -2.14
C ASP A 82 -49.50 -24.48 -2.08
N ASN A 83 -49.14 -24.18 -0.84
CA ASN A 83 -48.36 -23.08 -0.30
C ASN A 83 -46.89 -23.05 -0.73
N GLY A 84 -46.62 -22.89 -2.02
CA GLY A 84 -45.29 -22.45 -2.48
C GLY A 84 -44.26 -23.54 -2.76
N THR A 85 -44.53 -24.81 -2.50
CA THR A 85 -43.54 -25.90 -2.71
C THR A 85 -43.15 -26.17 -4.18
N ALA A 86 -43.86 -25.60 -5.17
CA ALA A 86 -43.54 -25.78 -6.59
C ALA A 86 -42.68 -24.65 -7.19
N ASN A 87 -42.69 -23.45 -6.60
CA ASN A 87 -41.99 -22.27 -7.14
C ASN A 87 -40.60 -22.06 -6.54
N ASP A 88 -40.20 -22.91 -5.60
CA ASP A 88 -38.90 -22.87 -4.93
C ASP A 88 -37.82 -23.68 -5.67
N SER A 89 -38.12 -24.18 -6.88
CA SER A 89 -37.18 -24.97 -7.67
C SER A 89 -35.95 -24.17 -8.14
N PHE A 90 -36.00 -22.83 -8.06
CA PHE A 90 -34.95 -21.93 -8.54
C PHE A 90 -34.81 -20.68 -7.66
N THR A 91 -34.76 -20.83 -6.34
CA THR A 91 -34.44 -19.72 -5.41
C THR A 91 -32.92 -19.57 -5.29
N TYR A 92 -32.37 -18.44 -5.77
CA TYR A 92 -30.92 -18.21 -5.89
C TYR A 92 -30.38 -17.58 -4.59
N ILE A 93 -29.35 -18.19 -3.97
CA ILE A 93 -28.76 -17.70 -2.70
C ILE A 93 -27.22 -17.78 -2.71
N ALA A 94 -26.57 -16.68 -2.34
CA ALA A 94 -25.22 -16.71 -1.80
C ALA A 94 -25.32 -17.10 -0.32
N ASN A 95 -24.71 -18.25 0.05
CA ASN A 95 -24.80 -19.00 1.32
C ASN A 95 -25.76 -20.23 1.27
N ASN A 96 -25.21 -21.37 0.80
CA ASN A 96 -25.79 -22.73 0.72
C ASN A 96 -26.71 -23.10 -0.48
N GLN A 97 -26.49 -22.57 -1.69
CA GLN A 97 -27.16 -23.00 -2.93
C GLN A 97 -26.15 -23.30 -4.08
N PRO A 98 -26.58 -23.93 -5.21
CA PRO A 98 -25.71 -24.24 -6.37
C PRO A 98 -25.03 -23.00 -6.95
N ILE A 99 -23.81 -23.15 -7.49
CA ILE A 99 -23.07 -22.02 -8.06
C ILE A 99 -23.74 -21.56 -9.36
N GLN A 100 -24.27 -20.34 -9.33
CA GLN A 100 -25.12 -19.75 -10.37
C GLN A 100 -24.66 -18.32 -10.67
N GLY A 101 -24.85 -17.88 -11.92
CA GLY A 101 -24.40 -16.57 -12.37
C GLY A 101 -25.28 -16.01 -13.49
N GLN A 102 -24.94 -14.79 -13.90
CA GLN A 102 -25.66 -14.00 -14.89
C GLN A 102 -24.74 -13.61 -16.03
N THR A 103 -25.23 -13.61 -17.29
CA THR A 103 -24.41 -13.23 -18.45
C THR A 103 -24.79 -11.90 -19.08
N PHE A 104 -23.80 -11.26 -19.71
CA PHE A 104 -23.95 -10.12 -20.61
C PHE A 104 -23.00 -10.25 -21.79
N THR A 105 -23.39 -9.65 -22.92
CA THR A 105 -22.53 -9.55 -24.11
C THR A 105 -22.03 -8.11 -24.25
N THR A 106 -20.71 -7.93 -24.39
CA THR A 106 -20.12 -6.61 -24.67
C THR A 106 -20.47 -6.14 -26.08
N ALA A 107 -20.64 -4.83 -26.27
CA ALA A 107 -20.89 -4.24 -27.59
C ALA A 107 -19.62 -4.20 -28.47
N ASN A 108 -19.70 -3.57 -29.64
CA ASN A 108 -18.69 -3.69 -30.71
C ASN A 108 -17.51 -2.68 -30.68
N SER A 109 -17.22 -2.01 -29.55
CA SER A 109 -16.04 -1.13 -29.41
C SER A 109 -14.75 -1.84 -29.82
N ALA A 110 -14.05 -1.33 -30.84
CA ALA A 110 -12.91 -2.01 -31.46
C ALA A 110 -11.75 -2.35 -30.49
N HIS A 111 -11.63 -1.63 -29.38
CA HIS A 111 -10.57 -1.80 -28.40
C HIS A 111 -11.02 -2.50 -27.11
N GLY A 112 -12.29 -2.90 -27.04
CA GLY A 112 -12.89 -3.48 -25.86
C GLY A 112 -13.27 -2.43 -24.81
N TYR A 113 -13.38 -2.88 -23.57
CA TYR A 113 -13.91 -2.11 -22.44
C TYR A 113 -13.09 -2.31 -21.18
N ARG A 114 -13.11 -1.30 -20.31
CA ARG A 114 -12.83 -1.46 -18.88
C ARG A 114 -14.15 -1.66 -18.14
N LEU A 115 -14.28 -2.75 -17.39
CA LEU A 115 -15.38 -2.96 -16.46
C LEU A 115 -15.09 -2.19 -15.16
N ASN A 116 -15.93 -1.21 -14.84
CA ASN A 116 -15.77 -0.36 -13.67
C ASN A 116 -16.57 -0.90 -12.48
N SER A 117 -17.81 -1.34 -12.71
CA SER A 117 -18.66 -1.86 -11.65
C SER A 117 -19.70 -2.84 -12.18
N ILE A 118 -20.21 -3.67 -11.26
CA ILE A 118 -21.41 -4.48 -11.46
C ILE A 118 -22.43 -4.06 -10.42
N THR A 119 -23.62 -3.64 -10.84
CA THR A 119 -24.73 -3.35 -9.93
C THR A 119 -25.73 -4.48 -9.97
N VAL A 120 -26.24 -4.94 -8.83
CA VAL A 120 -27.36 -5.88 -8.71
C VAL A 120 -28.49 -5.26 -7.89
N GLN A 121 -29.73 -5.61 -8.19
CA GLN A 121 -30.90 -5.18 -7.40
C GLN A 121 -31.31 -6.31 -6.44
N MET A 122 -31.19 -6.09 -5.13
CA MET A 122 -31.42 -7.12 -4.12
C MET A 122 -32.90 -7.43 -3.89
N ALA A 123 -33.81 -6.45 -3.97
CA ALA A 123 -35.12 -6.63 -3.32
C ALA A 123 -36.26 -5.68 -3.73
N GLY A 124 -36.93 -5.87 -4.87
CA GLY A 124 -38.15 -5.11 -5.21
C GLY A 124 -39.37 -6.01 -5.37
N TYR A 125 -40.58 -5.52 -5.08
CA TYR A 125 -41.85 -6.01 -5.65
C TYR A 125 -42.72 -4.79 -5.95
N SER A 126 -43.40 -4.73 -7.08
CA SER A 126 -44.38 -3.67 -7.32
C SER A 126 -45.65 -3.87 -6.45
N SER A 127 -46.08 -5.12 -6.24
CA SER A 127 -47.23 -5.48 -5.39
C SER A 127 -47.28 -6.96 -4.96
N ASN A 128 -46.75 -7.29 -3.79
CA ASN A 128 -46.86 -8.59 -3.15
C ASN A 128 -48.20 -8.68 -2.42
N ILE A 129 -49.10 -9.49 -3.00
CA ILE A 129 -50.49 -9.69 -2.55
C ILE A 129 -50.69 -11.06 -1.88
N VAL A 130 -49.61 -11.80 -1.59
CA VAL A 130 -49.68 -13.11 -0.93
C VAL A 130 -49.71 -12.91 0.59
N GLU A 131 -50.77 -13.35 1.26
CA GLU A 131 -50.78 -13.50 2.73
C GLU A 131 -49.90 -14.70 3.11
N GLY A 132 -48.63 -14.44 3.43
CA GLY A 132 -47.66 -15.48 3.80
C GLY A 132 -46.18 -15.06 3.67
N SER A 133 -45.28 -15.99 3.96
CA SER A 133 -43.83 -15.84 4.15
C SER A 133 -42.96 -15.65 2.89
N ASN A 134 -43.48 -15.04 1.80
CA ASN A 134 -42.70 -14.76 0.58
C ASN A 134 -42.02 -13.39 0.65
N GLN A 135 -41.00 -13.27 1.50
CA GLN A 135 -40.15 -12.07 1.61
C GLN A 135 -38.75 -12.40 1.07
N VAL A 136 -38.12 -11.44 0.39
CA VAL A 136 -36.70 -11.56 0.03
C VAL A 136 -35.88 -11.10 1.21
N PHE A 137 -34.99 -11.95 1.73
CA PHE A 137 -34.16 -11.63 2.88
C PHE A 137 -32.71 -11.31 2.49
N TRP A 138 -32.10 -10.43 3.25
CA TRP A 138 -30.66 -10.24 3.24
C TRP A 138 -30.11 -9.98 4.64
N ASP A 139 -28.89 -10.43 4.86
CA ASP A 139 -28.03 -10.05 5.96
C ASP A 139 -26.65 -9.78 5.38
N LEU A 140 -26.32 -8.50 5.17
CA LEU A 140 -25.00 -8.03 4.74
C LEU A 140 -24.29 -7.27 5.87
N ARG A 141 -24.73 -7.46 7.12
CA ARG A 141 -24.03 -6.90 8.29
C ARG A 141 -22.62 -7.48 8.35
N LYS A 142 -21.74 -6.84 9.11
CA LYS A 142 -20.37 -7.33 9.28
C LYS A 142 -20.37 -8.71 9.98
N HIS A 143 -20.27 -9.78 9.19
CA HIS A 143 -20.07 -11.16 9.63
C HIS A 143 -18.77 -11.76 9.08
N ASN A 144 -18.41 -12.97 9.48
CA ASN A 144 -17.20 -13.66 9.04
C ASN A 144 -17.28 -14.01 7.54
N GLY A 145 -16.60 -13.26 6.67
CA GLY A 145 -16.31 -13.66 5.29
C GLY A 145 -16.47 -12.55 4.23
N PRO A 146 -15.67 -12.56 3.15
CA PRO A 146 -15.82 -11.62 2.05
C PRO A 146 -17.02 -11.96 1.16
N ILE A 147 -17.53 -10.97 0.44
CA ILE A 147 -18.36 -11.16 -0.75
C ILE A 147 -17.42 -11.28 -1.95
N ILE A 148 -17.61 -12.30 -2.76
CA ILE A 148 -16.71 -12.72 -3.84
C ILE A 148 -17.44 -12.50 -5.17
N LEU A 149 -17.00 -11.53 -5.96
CA LEU A 149 -17.48 -11.31 -7.32
C LEU A 149 -16.51 -11.95 -8.31
N THR A 150 -16.96 -12.94 -9.08
CA THR A 150 -16.13 -13.57 -10.11
C THR A 150 -16.68 -13.23 -11.49
N VAL A 151 -15.84 -12.67 -12.36
CA VAL A 151 -16.17 -12.39 -13.76
C VAL A 151 -15.46 -13.42 -14.63
N ALA A 152 -16.18 -14.01 -15.58
CA ALA A 152 -15.66 -15.05 -16.45
C ALA A 152 -16.17 -14.90 -17.88
N ARG A 153 -15.36 -15.32 -18.84
CA ARG A 153 -15.80 -15.45 -20.23
C ARG A 153 -16.56 -16.76 -20.41
N ILE A 154 -17.67 -16.73 -21.14
CA ILE A 154 -18.46 -17.92 -21.48
C ILE A 154 -18.22 -18.28 -22.95
N GLU A 155 -17.81 -19.52 -23.19
CA GLU A 155 -17.54 -20.07 -24.52
C GLU A 155 -18.26 -21.42 -24.65
N GLY A 156 -19.41 -21.43 -25.32
CA GLY A 156 -20.28 -22.62 -25.38
C GLY A 156 -20.76 -23.00 -23.98
N SER A 157 -20.48 -24.24 -23.57
CA SER A 157 -20.76 -24.75 -22.21
C SER A 157 -19.57 -24.58 -21.26
N SER A 158 -18.56 -23.78 -21.60
CA SER A 158 -17.36 -23.61 -20.77
C SER A 158 -17.26 -22.20 -20.21
N ARG A 159 -16.74 -22.09 -19.00
CA ARG A 159 -16.44 -20.84 -18.30
C ARG A 159 -14.95 -20.72 -18.06
N LYS A 160 -14.40 -19.53 -18.37
CA LYS A 160 -13.01 -19.16 -18.08
C LYS A 160 -12.96 -17.94 -17.20
N VAL A 161 -12.47 -18.09 -15.98
CA VAL A 161 -12.34 -16.99 -15.02
C VAL A 161 -11.41 -15.91 -15.60
N VAL A 162 -11.91 -14.68 -15.65
CA VAL A 162 -11.14 -13.48 -16.01
C VAL A 162 -10.59 -12.86 -14.75
N THR A 163 -11.41 -12.71 -13.72
CA THR A 163 -10.96 -12.18 -12.44
C THR A 163 -11.89 -12.59 -11.31
N THR A 164 -11.34 -12.67 -10.10
CA THR A 164 -12.07 -12.77 -8.86
C THR A 164 -11.77 -11.52 -8.02
N GLN A 165 -12.81 -10.86 -7.54
CA GLN A 165 -12.78 -9.60 -6.82
C GLN A 165 -13.41 -9.82 -5.45
N LEU A 166 -12.79 -9.30 -4.40
CA LEU A 166 -13.20 -9.56 -3.02
C LEU A 166 -13.65 -8.25 -2.38
N PHE A 167 -14.81 -8.30 -1.74
CA PHE A 167 -15.51 -7.19 -1.12
C PHE A 167 -15.83 -7.53 0.34
N LYS A 168 -15.95 -6.51 1.19
CA LYS A 168 -16.23 -6.68 2.62
C LYS A 168 -17.71 -6.40 2.90
N ALA A 169 -18.42 -7.34 3.53
CA ALA A 169 -19.74 -7.07 4.08
C ALA A 169 -19.64 -6.07 5.27
N GLY A 170 -20.54 -5.08 5.34
CA GLY A 170 -20.37 -3.93 6.25
C GLY A 170 -20.03 -2.61 5.56
N GLY A 171 -20.17 -1.48 6.27
CA GLY A 171 -19.85 -0.12 5.78
C GLY A 171 -20.84 0.94 6.29
N LEU A 172 -20.46 2.21 6.20
CA LEU A 172 -21.32 3.40 6.47
C LEU A 172 -22.56 3.44 5.55
N ASP A 173 -22.49 2.86 4.35
CA ASP A 173 -23.62 2.78 3.40
C ASP A 173 -24.32 1.40 3.43
N ASN A 174 -23.99 0.52 4.39
CA ASN A 174 -24.49 -0.86 4.40
C ASN A 174 -26.01 -0.95 4.66
N PRO A 175 -26.81 -1.65 3.83
CA PRO A 175 -28.24 -1.87 4.04
C PRO A 175 -28.53 -2.81 5.23
N GLY A 176 -27.49 -3.35 5.86
CA GLY A 176 -27.57 -4.12 7.08
C GLY A 176 -28.28 -5.45 6.87
N ARG A 177 -29.27 -5.72 7.72
CA ARG A 177 -30.14 -6.89 7.61
C ARG A 177 -31.56 -6.41 7.39
N GLY A 178 -32.23 -6.98 6.41
CA GLY A 178 -33.58 -6.60 6.06
C GLY A 178 -34.35 -7.71 5.38
N GLN A 179 -35.62 -7.41 5.13
CA GLN A 179 -36.50 -8.20 4.30
C GLN A 179 -37.36 -7.22 3.49
N SER A 180 -37.61 -7.51 2.21
CA SER A 180 -38.49 -6.71 1.36
C SER A 180 -39.71 -7.50 0.97
N SER A 181 -40.88 -6.87 1.14
CA SER A 181 -42.14 -7.35 0.58
C SER A 181 -42.60 -6.53 -0.63
N ASN A 182 -42.24 -5.25 -0.77
CA ASN A 182 -42.60 -4.31 -1.86
C ASN A 182 -41.68 -3.08 -1.93
N GLY A 183 -41.47 -2.53 -3.13
CA GLY A 183 -40.67 -1.32 -3.41
C GLY A 183 -39.75 -1.41 -4.64
N PRO A 184 -39.01 -0.33 -4.97
CA PRO A 184 -37.99 -0.32 -6.03
C PRO A 184 -36.75 -1.16 -5.67
N GLY A 185 -36.61 -1.56 -4.40
CA GLY A 185 -35.52 -2.35 -3.87
C GLY A 185 -34.19 -1.64 -3.70
N THR A 186 -33.27 -2.33 -3.03
CA THR A 186 -31.91 -1.85 -2.78
C THR A 186 -30.98 -2.31 -3.90
N TYR A 187 -30.26 -1.38 -4.51
CA TYR A 187 -29.20 -1.64 -5.48
C TYR A 187 -27.87 -1.77 -4.74
N ILE A 188 -27.12 -2.83 -5.01
CA ILE A 188 -25.71 -2.96 -4.59
C ILE A 188 -24.85 -2.74 -5.83
N THR A 189 -23.94 -1.78 -5.78
CA THR A 189 -22.92 -1.58 -6.80
C THR A 189 -21.57 -2.06 -6.28
N PHE A 190 -21.03 -3.09 -6.92
CA PHE A 190 -19.68 -3.61 -6.73
C PHE A 190 -18.74 -2.82 -7.61
N HIS A 191 -18.06 -1.82 -7.06
CA HIS A 191 -17.01 -1.09 -7.78
C HIS A 191 -15.75 -1.95 -7.83
N LEU A 192 -15.33 -2.37 -9.04
CA LEU A 192 -14.21 -3.29 -9.18
C LEU A 192 -12.91 -2.58 -8.74
N PRO A 193 -12.27 -3.01 -7.64
CA PRO A 193 -11.03 -2.40 -7.15
C PRO A 193 -9.87 -2.60 -8.12
N PHE A 194 -9.87 -3.70 -8.86
CA PHE A 194 -8.84 -4.02 -9.84
C PHE A 194 -9.39 -3.94 -11.26
N THR A 195 -8.57 -3.36 -12.14
CA THR A 195 -8.94 -3.12 -13.53
C THR A 195 -9.23 -4.44 -14.25
N THR A 196 -10.43 -4.55 -14.82
CA THR A 196 -10.87 -5.73 -15.58
C THR A 196 -11.16 -5.34 -17.01
N PHE A 197 -10.43 -5.92 -17.95
CA PHE A 197 -10.56 -5.64 -19.38
C PHE A 197 -11.42 -6.69 -20.08
N LEU A 198 -12.36 -6.24 -20.91
CA LEU A 198 -13.29 -7.09 -21.63
C LEU A 198 -13.13 -6.91 -23.14
N GLN A 199 -13.18 -8.02 -23.88
CA GLN A 199 -13.13 -8.05 -25.34
C GLN A 199 -14.47 -7.60 -25.94
N PRO A 200 -14.51 -7.03 -27.17
CA PRO A 200 -15.77 -6.71 -27.85
C PRO A 200 -16.55 -7.94 -28.28
N ASN A 201 -17.87 -7.79 -28.45
CA ASN A 201 -18.78 -8.84 -28.94
C ASN A 201 -18.61 -10.19 -28.23
N THR A 202 -18.34 -10.17 -26.93
CA THR A 202 -17.96 -11.35 -26.15
C THR A 202 -18.96 -11.57 -25.01
N LEU A 203 -19.39 -12.82 -24.84
CA LEU A 203 -20.27 -13.24 -23.75
C LEU A 203 -19.44 -13.43 -22.47
N TYR A 204 -19.83 -12.71 -21.42
CA TYR A 204 -19.27 -12.82 -20.07
C TYR A 204 -20.35 -13.24 -19.10
N GLY A 205 -19.97 -13.98 -18.07
CA GLY A 205 -20.75 -14.29 -16.89
C GLY A 205 -20.16 -13.61 -15.65
N PHE A 206 -21.00 -13.24 -14.70
CA PHE A 206 -20.56 -12.87 -13.36
C PHE A 206 -21.33 -13.64 -12.29
N GLU A 207 -20.66 -13.87 -11.16
CA GLU A 207 -21.17 -14.61 -10.01
C GLU A 207 -20.85 -13.84 -8.74
N ILE A 208 -21.77 -13.84 -7.79
CA ILE A 208 -21.54 -13.31 -6.46
C ILE A 208 -21.72 -14.46 -5.47
N ALA A 209 -20.65 -14.81 -4.78
CA ALA A 209 -20.67 -15.76 -3.69
C ALA A 209 -20.38 -15.05 -2.37
N ILE A 210 -20.82 -15.64 -1.27
CA ILE A 210 -20.43 -15.24 0.06
C ILE A 210 -19.44 -16.28 0.57
N GLY A 211 -18.35 -15.82 1.16
CA GLY A 211 -17.27 -16.67 1.65
C GLY A 211 -17.66 -17.58 2.82
N ASN A 212 -16.66 -17.98 3.58
CA ASN A 212 -16.62 -18.96 4.67
C ASN A 212 -17.57 -18.79 5.89
N GLY A 213 -18.70 -18.09 5.79
CA GLY A 213 -19.62 -17.88 6.91
C GLY A 213 -21.09 -17.87 6.52
N SER A 214 -21.93 -18.45 7.39
CA SER A 214 -23.38 -18.50 7.21
C SER A 214 -24.12 -17.24 7.65
N GLY A 215 -23.40 -16.23 8.17
CA GLY A 215 -23.98 -14.99 8.68
C GLY A 215 -24.34 -13.99 7.60
N ASN A 216 -23.54 -13.96 6.52
CA ASN A 216 -23.84 -13.15 5.35
C ASN A 216 -24.73 -13.97 4.40
N PHE A 217 -25.82 -13.40 3.92
CA PHE A 217 -26.64 -13.98 2.85
C PHE A 217 -27.46 -12.90 2.18
N PHE A 218 -27.86 -13.15 0.95
CA PHE A 218 -28.97 -12.43 0.35
C PHE A 218 -29.64 -13.34 -0.67
N GLU A 219 -30.95 -13.18 -0.76
CA GLU A 219 -31.81 -13.92 -1.66
C GLU A 219 -32.17 -13.02 -2.84
N TRP A 220 -32.36 -13.62 -4.01
CA TRP A 220 -32.87 -12.95 -5.20
C TRP A 220 -33.99 -13.81 -5.81
N LEU A 221 -35.10 -13.17 -6.20
CA LEU A 221 -36.21 -13.78 -6.93
C LEU A 221 -36.24 -13.36 -8.39
N GLY A 222 -36.59 -14.32 -9.25
CA GLY A 222 -36.62 -14.14 -10.69
C GLY A 222 -37.65 -14.91 -11.48
N THR A 223 -37.96 -14.45 -12.71
CA THR A 223 -38.86 -15.16 -13.64
C THR A 223 -38.40 -15.18 -15.09
N LYS A 224 -38.93 -16.15 -15.86
CA LYS A 224 -38.57 -16.45 -17.25
C LYS A 224 -39.11 -15.44 -18.29
N SER A 225 -40.04 -14.56 -17.91
CA SER A 225 -40.84 -13.77 -18.87
C SER A 225 -40.32 -12.36 -19.18
N ASP A 226 -39.27 -11.89 -18.50
CA ASP A 226 -38.72 -10.54 -18.70
C ASP A 226 -37.19 -10.62 -18.90
N SER A 227 -36.78 -10.79 -20.17
CA SER A 227 -35.39 -11.10 -20.55
C SER A 227 -34.79 -10.04 -21.47
N TYR A 228 -33.52 -9.69 -21.21
CA TYR A 228 -32.74 -8.89 -22.14
C TYR A 228 -32.35 -9.76 -23.36
N PRO A 229 -32.46 -9.28 -24.61
CA PRO A 229 -32.14 -10.09 -25.79
C PRO A 229 -30.68 -10.59 -25.88
N ALA A 230 -29.75 -10.07 -25.07
CA ALA A 230 -28.32 -10.39 -25.16
C ALA A 230 -27.67 -10.97 -23.87
N GLY A 231 -28.48 -11.44 -22.90
CA GLY A 231 -28.02 -12.10 -21.68
C GLY A 231 -28.88 -13.32 -21.30
N SER A 232 -28.31 -14.23 -20.51
CA SER A 232 -28.98 -15.40 -19.91
C SER A 232 -28.38 -15.73 -18.52
N ALA A 233 -29.17 -16.29 -17.60
CA ALA A 233 -28.62 -16.89 -16.38
C ALA A 233 -27.92 -18.23 -16.68
N TYR A 234 -27.15 -18.73 -15.72
CA TYR A 234 -26.55 -20.05 -15.81
C TYR A 234 -26.31 -20.70 -14.45
N HIS A 235 -26.25 -22.04 -14.44
CA HIS A 235 -25.60 -22.78 -13.35
C HIS A 235 -24.25 -23.33 -13.84
N HIS A 236 -23.35 -23.65 -12.92
CA HIS A 236 -22.11 -24.33 -13.26
C HIS A 236 -21.72 -25.45 -12.29
N SER A 237 -21.01 -26.43 -12.84
CA SER A 237 -20.32 -27.48 -12.08
C SER A 237 -18.85 -27.48 -12.52
N GLY A 238 -17.96 -27.02 -11.64
CA GLY A 238 -16.59 -26.72 -12.05
C GLY A 238 -16.54 -25.64 -13.13
N SER A 239 -15.91 -25.92 -14.27
CA SER A 239 -15.85 -25.00 -15.42
C SER A 239 -16.99 -25.19 -16.43
N GLU A 240 -17.86 -26.18 -16.25
CA GLU A 240 -18.98 -26.45 -17.16
C GLU A 240 -20.20 -25.63 -16.77
N VAL A 241 -20.80 -24.99 -17.77
CA VAL A 241 -21.93 -24.08 -17.66
C VAL A 241 -23.12 -24.63 -18.43
N ALA A 242 -24.29 -24.61 -17.81
CA ALA A 242 -25.56 -24.75 -18.53
C ALA A 242 -26.33 -23.43 -18.47
N LEU A 243 -26.60 -22.88 -19.65
CA LEU A 243 -27.42 -21.68 -19.78
C LEU A 243 -28.86 -22.00 -19.43
N LEU A 244 -29.50 -21.07 -18.73
CA LEU A 244 -30.87 -21.15 -18.28
C LEU A 244 -31.66 -19.98 -18.89
N ASP A 245 -32.93 -20.21 -19.21
CA ASP A 245 -33.85 -19.14 -19.56
C ASP A 245 -34.33 -18.46 -18.25
N GLY A 246 -33.95 -17.20 -18.02
CA GLY A 246 -34.50 -16.39 -16.91
C GLY A 246 -33.53 -15.42 -16.22
N ASP A 247 -34.17 -14.42 -15.61
CA ASP A 247 -33.81 -13.32 -14.70
C ASP A 247 -32.57 -12.44 -14.91
N HIS A 248 -32.77 -11.11 -14.89
CA HIS A 248 -31.77 -10.08 -15.21
C HIS A 248 -31.99 -8.76 -14.44
N THR A 249 -31.54 -8.67 -13.19
CA THR A 249 -31.60 -7.41 -12.40
C THR A 249 -30.21 -6.86 -12.10
N PHE A 250 -29.39 -6.70 -13.16
CA PHE A 250 -28.03 -6.17 -13.00
C PHE A 250 -27.61 -5.18 -14.10
N ALA A 251 -26.67 -4.31 -13.75
CA ALA A 251 -25.96 -3.43 -14.66
C ALA A 251 -24.48 -3.75 -14.64
N ALA A 252 -23.82 -3.61 -15.79
CA ALA A 252 -22.36 -3.60 -15.87
C ALA A 252 -21.94 -2.22 -16.37
N ASP A 253 -21.29 -1.42 -15.52
CA ASP A 253 -20.73 -0.14 -15.95
C ASP A 253 -19.40 -0.38 -16.65
N MET A 254 -19.32 0.05 -17.91
CA MET A 254 -18.16 -0.19 -18.76
C MET A 254 -17.77 1.08 -19.49
N THR A 255 -16.47 1.37 -19.52
CA THR A 255 -15.91 2.45 -20.32
C THR A 255 -15.25 1.88 -21.58
N ALA A 256 -15.66 2.35 -22.75
CA ALA A 256 -15.00 1.99 -24.00
C ALA A 256 -13.54 2.47 -23.99
N LEU A 257 -12.61 1.60 -24.37
CA LEU A 257 -11.21 1.94 -24.39
C LEU A 257 -10.85 2.75 -25.65
N SER A 258 -10.00 3.76 -25.49
CA SER A 258 -9.43 4.51 -26.61
C SER A 258 -8.30 3.75 -27.32
N SER A 259 -7.73 2.73 -26.68
CA SER A 259 -6.71 1.83 -27.21
C SER A 259 -6.79 0.47 -26.52
N PRO A 260 -6.45 -0.64 -27.19
CA PRO A 260 -6.50 -1.95 -26.55
C PRO A 260 -5.48 -2.02 -25.40
N PRO A 261 -5.74 -2.83 -24.35
CA PRO A 261 -4.75 -3.07 -23.30
C PRO A 261 -3.47 -3.67 -23.89
N LYS A 262 -2.32 -3.29 -23.33
CA LYS A 262 -1.04 -3.89 -23.72
C LYS A 262 -1.06 -5.39 -23.38
N GLY A 263 -1.00 -6.22 -24.42
CA GLY A 263 -0.87 -7.67 -24.29
C GLY A 263 0.49 -8.09 -23.72
N PHE A 264 0.58 -9.34 -23.30
CA PHE A 264 1.84 -9.92 -22.85
C PHE A 264 2.60 -10.50 -24.05
N GLU A 265 3.93 -10.36 -24.02
CA GLU A 265 4.80 -11.06 -24.96
C GLU A 265 5.19 -12.42 -24.37
N HIS A 266 5.56 -13.38 -25.21
CA HIS A 266 5.87 -14.73 -24.76
C HIS A 266 7.14 -15.28 -25.40
N PRO A 267 8.16 -15.66 -24.62
CA PRO A 267 8.22 -15.57 -23.16
C PRO A 267 8.46 -14.11 -22.68
N SER A 268 7.87 -13.76 -21.53
CA SER A 268 8.16 -12.48 -20.85
C SER A 268 7.92 -12.48 -19.34
N ALA A 269 7.54 -13.61 -18.71
CA ALA A 269 7.37 -13.69 -17.27
C ALA A 269 8.72 -13.44 -16.57
N LEU A 270 9.65 -14.40 -16.59
CA LEU A 270 11.02 -14.16 -16.08
C LEU A 270 11.99 -13.72 -17.16
N HIS A 271 11.91 -14.30 -18.36
CA HIS A 271 12.87 -14.07 -19.44
C HIS A 271 12.18 -13.60 -20.70
N SER A 272 12.71 -12.54 -21.31
CA SER A 272 12.30 -12.13 -22.66
C SER A 272 13.03 -12.93 -23.74
N GLN A 273 12.47 -12.99 -24.95
CA GLN A 273 13.17 -13.58 -26.10
C GLN A 273 14.52 -12.88 -26.37
N LYS A 274 14.61 -11.56 -26.12
CA LYS A 274 15.86 -10.80 -26.24
C LYS A 274 16.93 -11.31 -25.28
N GLU A 275 16.57 -11.58 -24.03
CA GLU A 275 17.50 -12.10 -23.03
C GLU A 275 17.95 -13.53 -23.36
N LEU A 276 17.05 -14.38 -23.87
CA LEU A 276 17.39 -15.73 -24.33
C LEU A 276 18.35 -15.73 -25.52
N ASN A 277 18.16 -14.80 -26.47
CA ASN A 277 19.08 -14.63 -27.59
C ASN A 277 20.47 -14.17 -27.11
N LEU A 278 20.53 -13.26 -26.13
CA LEU A 278 21.79 -12.84 -25.51
C LEU A 278 22.50 -14.01 -24.84
N MET A 279 21.78 -14.82 -24.03
CA MET A 279 22.37 -16.02 -23.41
C MET A 279 22.97 -16.94 -24.47
N LYS A 280 22.24 -17.19 -25.56
CA LYS A 280 22.70 -18.02 -26.67
C LYS A 280 23.99 -17.47 -27.28
N GLU A 281 23.98 -16.20 -27.66
CA GLU A 281 25.13 -15.52 -28.25
C GLU A 281 26.38 -15.65 -27.35
N LYS A 282 26.23 -15.34 -26.06
CA LYS A 282 27.33 -15.37 -25.10
C LYS A 282 27.84 -16.78 -24.80
N VAL A 283 26.97 -17.78 -24.78
CA VAL A 283 27.37 -19.18 -24.63
C VAL A 283 28.07 -19.70 -25.88
N GLU A 284 27.58 -19.38 -27.07
CA GLU A 284 28.22 -19.75 -28.35
C GLU A 284 29.59 -19.09 -28.52
N ALA A 285 29.75 -17.87 -27.99
CA ALA A 285 31.02 -17.14 -27.96
C ALA A 285 31.96 -17.55 -26.81
N GLU A 286 31.57 -18.51 -25.96
CA GLU A 286 32.34 -18.96 -24.79
C GLU A 286 32.68 -17.82 -23.79
N GLU A 287 31.84 -16.78 -23.73
CA GLU A 287 32.09 -15.59 -22.90
C GLU A 287 31.76 -15.84 -21.41
N GLN A 288 32.63 -15.33 -20.52
CA GLN A 288 32.39 -15.34 -19.09
C GLN A 288 31.58 -14.10 -18.65
N PRO A 289 30.68 -14.21 -17.65
CA PRO A 289 30.42 -15.41 -16.84
C PRO A 289 29.37 -16.37 -17.42
N TRP A 290 28.71 -16.06 -18.55
CA TRP A 290 27.65 -16.89 -19.14
C TRP A 290 28.08 -18.35 -19.37
N LEU A 291 29.31 -18.59 -19.84
CA LEU A 291 29.83 -19.94 -20.02
C LEU A 291 29.89 -20.73 -18.70
N SER A 292 30.28 -20.09 -17.59
CA SER A 292 30.30 -20.75 -16.28
C SER A 292 28.88 -21.12 -15.81
N GLY A 293 27.91 -20.22 -16.00
CA GLY A 293 26.49 -20.49 -15.73
C GLY A 293 25.92 -21.60 -16.61
N TRP A 294 26.33 -21.66 -17.88
CA TRP A 294 25.97 -22.73 -18.81
C TRP A 294 26.52 -24.10 -18.39
N ASN A 295 27.79 -24.15 -17.99
CA ASN A 295 28.40 -25.37 -17.45
C ASN A 295 27.71 -25.82 -16.16
N LYS A 296 27.23 -24.86 -15.35
CA LYS A 296 26.40 -25.17 -14.18
C LYS A 296 25.05 -25.76 -14.58
N LEU A 297 24.38 -25.23 -15.60
CA LEU A 297 23.17 -25.84 -16.17
C LEU A 297 23.43 -27.27 -16.64
N LEU A 298 24.50 -27.50 -17.39
CA LEU A 298 24.85 -28.81 -17.94
C LEU A 298 25.03 -29.90 -16.88
N SER A 299 25.55 -29.53 -15.72
CA SER A 299 25.76 -30.41 -14.56
C SER A 299 24.55 -30.54 -13.64
N SER A 300 23.41 -29.90 -13.97
CA SER A 300 22.20 -29.96 -13.18
C SER A 300 21.63 -31.37 -13.08
N PRO A 301 21.14 -31.82 -11.91
CA PRO A 301 20.34 -33.05 -11.83
C PRO A 301 19.02 -32.95 -12.62
N TYR A 302 18.56 -31.73 -12.92
CA TYR A 302 17.36 -31.47 -13.71
C TYR A 302 17.63 -31.39 -15.22
N ASN A 303 18.90 -31.50 -15.64
CA ASN A 303 19.27 -31.72 -17.04
C ASN A 303 19.13 -33.21 -17.42
N ASN A 304 17.94 -33.78 -17.26
CA ASN A 304 17.68 -35.22 -17.42
C ASN A 304 16.50 -35.52 -18.35
N LEU A 305 16.79 -35.95 -19.58
CA LEU A 305 15.79 -36.37 -20.56
C LEU A 305 15.05 -37.67 -20.20
N GLY A 306 15.54 -38.44 -19.23
CA GLY A 306 14.92 -39.67 -18.73
C GLY A 306 14.09 -39.50 -17.45
N TRP A 307 13.93 -38.26 -16.94
CA TRP A 307 13.14 -37.98 -15.74
C TRP A 307 11.69 -38.43 -15.92
N PRO A 308 11.02 -39.13 -14.99
CA PRO A 308 9.66 -39.65 -15.24
C PRO A 308 8.58 -38.55 -15.30
N ALA A 309 7.66 -38.62 -16.26
CA ALA A 309 6.51 -37.71 -16.38
C ALA A 309 5.24 -38.35 -15.78
N TYR A 310 4.87 -37.92 -14.58
CA TYR A 310 3.57 -38.20 -13.98
C TYR A 310 3.23 -37.10 -12.97
N ASN A 311 1.93 -36.89 -12.70
CA ASN A 311 1.47 -35.94 -11.71
C ASN A 311 0.92 -36.64 -10.45
N VAL A 312 0.37 -35.83 -9.56
CA VAL A 312 -0.48 -36.25 -8.45
C VAL A 312 -1.79 -35.49 -8.55
N ASP A 313 -2.88 -36.04 -8.02
CA ASP A 313 -4.17 -35.34 -8.01
C ASP A 313 -4.12 -34.07 -7.13
N TYR A 314 -3.40 -34.16 -6.00
CA TYR A 314 -3.28 -33.06 -5.05
C TYR A 314 -1.84 -32.84 -4.62
N ILE A 315 -1.41 -31.58 -4.66
CA ILE A 315 -0.18 -31.13 -3.99
C ILE A 315 -0.51 -30.88 -2.52
N SER A 316 0.26 -31.52 -1.63
CA SER A 316 0.09 -31.47 -0.17
C SER A 316 1.30 -30.83 0.49
N ARG A 317 1.06 -29.84 1.37
CA ARG A 317 2.08 -29.22 2.23
C ARG A 317 1.54 -28.91 3.63
N GLY A 318 2.31 -29.26 4.66
CA GLY A 318 1.94 -29.10 6.07
C GLY A 318 0.92 -30.11 6.59
N GLY A 319 0.84 -31.31 5.99
CA GLY A 319 -0.02 -32.41 6.45
C GLY A 319 0.77 -33.67 6.84
N GLU A 320 0.06 -34.80 7.05
CA GLU A 320 0.69 -36.10 7.39
C GLU A 320 1.48 -36.72 6.22
N SER A 321 1.36 -36.19 5.00
CA SER A 321 2.00 -36.73 3.79
C SER A 321 2.27 -35.63 2.76
N ASP A 322 3.34 -34.87 2.99
CA ASP A 322 3.79 -33.81 2.08
C ASP A 322 4.41 -34.38 0.81
N ASN A 323 4.03 -33.83 -0.34
CA ASN A 323 4.53 -34.25 -1.66
C ASN A 323 4.93 -33.07 -2.57
N TYR A 324 4.88 -31.84 -2.06
CA TYR A 324 5.05 -30.61 -2.85
C TYR A 324 6.40 -30.52 -3.59
N THR A 325 7.46 -31.13 -3.07
CA THR A 325 8.77 -31.16 -3.74
C THR A 325 8.72 -31.77 -5.13
N ARG A 326 7.77 -32.68 -5.41
CA ARG A 326 7.57 -33.25 -6.73
C ARG A 326 7.16 -32.19 -7.77
N CYS A 327 6.25 -31.29 -7.43
CA CYS A 327 5.85 -30.19 -8.33
C CYS A 327 7.08 -29.33 -8.68
N GLN A 328 7.92 -29.06 -7.68
CA GLN A 328 9.02 -28.11 -7.77
C GLN A 328 10.11 -28.70 -8.66
N GLN A 329 10.48 -29.96 -8.44
CA GLN A 329 11.46 -30.68 -9.26
C GLN A 329 11.02 -30.76 -10.73
N ASP A 330 9.75 -31.06 -11.01
CA ASP A 330 9.23 -31.10 -12.37
C ASP A 330 9.22 -29.71 -13.03
N ALA A 331 8.84 -28.66 -12.29
CA ALA A 331 8.91 -27.28 -12.78
C ALA A 331 10.34 -26.84 -13.11
N HIS A 332 11.33 -27.23 -12.29
CA HIS A 332 12.76 -27.06 -12.54
C HIS A 332 13.23 -27.79 -13.79
N LEU A 333 12.73 -29.01 -14.01
CA LEU A 333 13.06 -29.75 -15.23
C LEU A 333 12.48 -29.04 -16.45
N ILE A 334 11.20 -28.64 -16.45
CA ILE A 334 10.60 -27.87 -17.54
C ILE A 334 11.44 -26.61 -17.83
N TYR A 335 11.81 -25.86 -16.80
CA TYR A 335 12.62 -24.63 -16.93
C TYR A 335 13.99 -24.88 -17.56
N THR A 336 14.77 -25.81 -17.00
CA THR A 336 16.12 -26.12 -17.49
C THR A 336 16.11 -26.68 -18.91
N GLN A 337 15.15 -27.54 -19.24
CA GLN A 337 14.98 -28.08 -20.58
C GLN A 337 14.51 -27.01 -21.58
N ALA A 338 13.67 -26.06 -21.16
CA ALA A 338 13.26 -24.95 -22.01
C ALA A 338 14.45 -23.99 -22.30
N ILE A 339 15.28 -23.65 -21.30
CA ILE A 339 16.52 -22.88 -21.52
C ILE A 339 17.45 -23.61 -22.51
N ARG A 340 17.62 -24.93 -22.32
CA ARG A 340 18.42 -25.79 -23.20
C ARG A 340 17.95 -25.74 -24.65
N TRP A 341 16.64 -25.79 -24.86
CA TRP A 341 16.05 -25.64 -26.17
C TRP A 341 16.30 -24.24 -26.75
N HIS A 342 16.04 -23.17 -26.02
CA HIS A 342 16.26 -21.79 -26.49
C HIS A 342 17.71 -21.55 -26.93
N ILE A 343 18.68 -22.03 -26.14
CA ILE A 343 20.10 -21.82 -26.44
C ILE A 343 20.58 -22.69 -27.61
N THR A 344 20.13 -23.96 -27.71
CA THR A 344 20.71 -24.90 -28.71
C THR A 344 19.83 -25.25 -29.90
N GLY A 345 18.54 -24.93 -29.86
CA GLY A 345 17.57 -25.30 -30.88
C GLY A 345 17.22 -26.80 -30.91
N TYR A 346 17.82 -27.65 -30.06
CA TYR A 346 17.52 -29.08 -30.02
C TYR A 346 16.15 -29.34 -29.42
N LYS A 347 15.20 -29.72 -30.28
CA LYS A 347 13.80 -29.95 -29.90
C LYS A 347 13.59 -31.03 -28.84
N ALA A 348 14.50 -31.99 -28.69
CA ALA A 348 14.37 -33.05 -27.69
C ALA A 348 14.21 -32.52 -26.26
N TYR A 349 14.83 -31.38 -25.95
CA TYR A 349 14.67 -30.73 -24.65
C TYR A 349 13.27 -30.12 -24.48
N ALA A 350 12.77 -29.39 -25.49
CA ALA A 350 11.42 -28.84 -25.45
C ALA A 350 10.33 -29.92 -25.49
N ASP A 351 10.50 -30.98 -26.31
CA ASP A 351 9.61 -32.13 -26.35
C ASP A 351 9.48 -32.78 -24.97
N ARG A 352 10.60 -32.93 -24.24
CA ARG A 352 10.58 -33.46 -22.88
C ARG A 352 9.90 -32.51 -21.89
N ALA A 353 10.16 -31.21 -22.01
CA ALA A 353 9.52 -30.20 -21.18
C ALA A 353 8.00 -30.20 -21.38
N VAL A 354 7.51 -30.33 -22.62
CA VAL A 354 6.09 -30.45 -22.95
C VAL A 354 5.48 -31.71 -22.35
N GLU A 355 6.15 -32.86 -22.47
CA GLU A 355 5.63 -34.11 -21.90
C GLU A 355 5.40 -34.00 -20.39
N ILE A 356 6.33 -33.36 -19.68
CA ILE A 356 6.21 -33.15 -18.23
C ILE A 356 5.18 -32.07 -17.91
N ALA A 357 5.15 -30.96 -18.65
CA ALA A 357 4.13 -29.92 -18.45
C ALA A 357 2.72 -30.51 -18.60
N ASN A 358 2.50 -31.30 -19.66
CA ASN A 358 1.19 -31.83 -20.00
C ASN A 358 0.59 -32.73 -18.92
N VAL A 359 1.39 -33.57 -18.25
CA VAL A 359 0.86 -34.44 -17.17
C VAL A 359 0.30 -33.66 -15.99
N TRP A 360 0.74 -32.40 -15.77
CA TRP A 360 0.24 -31.57 -14.68
C TRP A 360 -1.10 -30.88 -14.98
N SER A 361 -1.56 -30.86 -16.23
CA SER A 361 -2.79 -30.17 -16.64
C SER A 361 -4.05 -30.69 -15.90
N ASP A 362 -4.03 -31.97 -15.50
CA ASP A 362 -5.13 -32.62 -14.79
C ASP A 362 -5.04 -32.49 -13.26
N LEU A 363 -4.08 -31.70 -12.74
CA LEU A 363 -3.97 -31.43 -11.30
C LEU A 363 -5.32 -30.94 -10.76
N VAL A 364 -5.81 -31.57 -9.70
CA VAL A 364 -7.15 -31.30 -9.15
C VAL A 364 -7.10 -30.11 -8.21
N GLY A 365 -6.13 -30.06 -7.30
CA GLY A 365 -6.03 -28.96 -6.34
C GLY A 365 -4.87 -29.04 -5.36
N LEU A 366 -4.94 -28.20 -4.33
CA LEU A 366 -3.98 -28.11 -3.22
C LEU A 366 -4.65 -28.57 -1.92
N LYS A 367 -3.88 -29.21 -1.04
CA LYS A 367 -4.34 -29.63 0.30
C LYS A 367 -3.25 -29.52 1.36
N GLY A 368 -3.63 -29.76 2.61
CA GLY A 368 -2.77 -29.60 3.79
C GLY A 368 -3.35 -28.59 4.76
N ASN A 369 -2.54 -28.16 5.73
CA ASN A 369 -2.90 -27.04 6.59
C ASN A 369 -2.67 -25.70 5.85
N SER A 370 -2.54 -24.57 6.55
CA SER A 370 -2.26 -23.27 5.93
C SER A 370 -1.06 -23.28 4.97
N ASN A 371 -0.08 -24.17 5.16
CA ASN A 371 1.09 -24.28 4.26
C ASN A 371 0.73 -24.64 2.81
N ARG A 372 -0.50 -25.06 2.52
CA ARG A 372 -0.98 -25.18 1.14
C ARG A 372 -0.89 -23.85 0.37
N SER A 373 -0.98 -22.70 1.04
CA SER A 373 -0.79 -21.37 0.44
C SER A 373 0.67 -21.11 0.05
N LEU A 374 1.64 -21.67 0.79
CA LEU A 374 3.04 -21.69 0.33
C LEU A 374 3.22 -22.62 -0.87
N ALA A 375 2.56 -23.78 -0.88
CA ALA A 375 2.57 -24.64 -2.07
C ALA A 375 1.95 -23.91 -3.27
N ALA A 376 0.87 -23.14 -3.06
CA ALA A 376 0.24 -22.33 -4.09
C ALA A 376 1.21 -21.30 -4.67
N GLY A 377 1.82 -20.48 -3.80
CA GLY A 377 2.76 -19.44 -4.21
C GLY A 377 4.00 -20.01 -4.91
N ILE A 378 4.61 -21.05 -4.34
CA ILE A 378 5.89 -21.55 -4.85
C ILE A 378 5.70 -22.44 -6.09
N CYS A 379 4.84 -23.47 -6.03
CA CYS A 379 4.57 -24.31 -7.21
C CYS A 379 3.96 -23.48 -8.34
N GLY A 380 3.01 -22.58 -8.02
CA GLY A 380 2.34 -21.73 -9.00
C GLY A 380 3.31 -20.80 -9.72
N PHE A 381 4.20 -20.14 -8.99
CA PHE A 381 5.28 -19.34 -9.57
C PHE A 381 6.18 -20.16 -10.50
N LEU A 382 6.70 -21.29 -10.01
CA LEU A 382 7.64 -22.11 -10.79
C LEU A 382 6.98 -22.62 -12.07
N PHE A 383 5.76 -23.17 -12.00
CA PHE A 383 5.05 -23.65 -13.17
C PHE A 383 4.68 -22.54 -14.15
N ALA A 384 4.20 -21.38 -13.67
CA ALA A 384 3.88 -20.26 -14.54
C ALA A 384 5.11 -19.79 -15.34
N CYS A 385 6.25 -19.62 -14.66
CA CYS A 385 7.47 -19.16 -15.31
C CYS A 385 8.03 -20.20 -16.30
N SER A 386 8.01 -21.49 -15.94
CA SER A 386 8.46 -22.57 -16.82
C SER A 386 7.54 -22.75 -18.03
N GLY A 387 6.22 -22.65 -17.84
CA GLY A 387 5.23 -22.68 -18.90
C GLY A 387 5.35 -21.50 -19.84
N ASP A 388 5.54 -20.28 -19.31
CA ASP A 388 5.78 -19.09 -20.12
C ASP A 388 7.04 -19.23 -20.98
N LEU A 389 8.14 -19.72 -20.40
CA LEU A 389 9.38 -19.94 -21.12
C LEU A 389 9.23 -20.94 -22.29
N LEU A 390 8.40 -21.97 -22.10
CA LEU A 390 8.13 -23.01 -23.10
C LEU A 390 7.04 -22.59 -24.12
N SER A 391 6.25 -21.55 -23.83
CA SER A 391 5.05 -21.19 -24.58
C SER A 391 5.29 -20.88 -26.06
N SER A 392 6.49 -20.42 -26.42
CA SER A 392 6.90 -20.14 -27.80
C SER A 392 7.29 -21.38 -28.60
N TYR A 393 7.35 -22.57 -27.98
CA TYR A 393 7.71 -23.80 -28.67
C TYR A 393 6.58 -24.26 -29.60
N PRO A 394 6.81 -24.39 -30.92
CA PRO A 394 5.77 -24.79 -31.88
C PRO A 394 5.28 -26.23 -31.69
N GLY A 395 6.06 -27.09 -31.03
CA GLY A 395 5.67 -28.48 -30.77
C GLY A 395 4.71 -28.66 -29.58
N TRP A 396 4.45 -27.60 -28.80
CA TRP A 396 3.44 -27.63 -27.75
C TRP A 396 2.08 -27.30 -28.33
N LYS A 397 1.24 -28.33 -28.50
CA LYS A 397 -0.11 -28.20 -29.06
C LYS A 397 -0.93 -27.16 -28.30
N ASP A 398 -1.72 -26.39 -29.02
CA ASP A 398 -2.50 -25.30 -28.44
C ASP A 398 -3.53 -25.80 -27.42
N GLU A 399 -4.11 -26.99 -27.64
CA GLU A 399 -5.05 -27.61 -26.69
C GLU A 399 -4.37 -28.01 -25.38
N ASP A 400 -3.18 -28.60 -25.45
CA ASP A 400 -2.41 -29.02 -24.28
C ASP A 400 -1.91 -27.80 -23.48
N LYS A 401 -1.41 -26.78 -24.20
CA LYS A 401 -0.98 -25.50 -23.61
C LYS A 401 -2.14 -24.79 -22.94
N LYS A 402 -3.32 -24.82 -23.56
CA LYS A 402 -4.55 -24.30 -22.98
C LYS A 402 -4.92 -25.06 -21.70
N ALA A 403 -4.87 -26.39 -21.70
CA ALA A 403 -5.16 -27.18 -20.51
C ALA A 403 -4.21 -26.85 -19.34
N TYR A 404 -2.93 -26.62 -19.65
CA TYR A 404 -1.94 -26.17 -18.67
C TYR A 404 -2.24 -24.76 -18.13
N LYS A 405 -2.58 -23.78 -18.99
CA LYS A 405 -3.04 -22.44 -18.56
C LYS A 405 -4.31 -22.51 -17.71
N ASP A 406 -5.27 -23.35 -18.10
CA ASP A 406 -6.51 -23.55 -17.35
C ASP A 406 -6.23 -24.12 -15.96
N MET A 407 -5.26 -25.05 -15.82
CA MET A 407 -4.80 -25.55 -14.54
C MET A 407 -4.23 -24.43 -13.65
N MET A 408 -3.40 -23.53 -14.21
CA MET A 408 -2.86 -22.40 -13.45
C MET A 408 -3.95 -21.51 -12.87
N MET A 409 -4.97 -21.20 -13.67
CA MET A 409 -6.11 -20.36 -13.28
C MET A 409 -7.10 -21.08 -12.35
N ARG A 410 -7.19 -22.41 -12.43
CA ARG A 410 -8.12 -23.23 -11.62
C ARG A 410 -7.55 -23.63 -10.27
N VAL A 411 -6.24 -23.91 -10.18
CA VAL A 411 -5.62 -24.48 -8.97
C VAL A 411 -4.84 -23.43 -8.17
N PHE A 412 -3.99 -22.65 -8.82
CA PHE A 412 -3.03 -21.79 -8.13
C PHE A 412 -3.58 -20.39 -7.85
N TYR A 413 -4.13 -19.73 -8.88
CA TYR A 413 -4.67 -18.37 -8.74
C TYR A 413 -5.68 -18.21 -7.59
N PRO A 414 -6.71 -19.08 -7.44
CA PRO A 414 -7.70 -18.90 -6.39
C PRO A 414 -7.11 -19.01 -4.99
N GLU A 415 -6.20 -19.97 -4.73
CA GLU A 415 -5.53 -20.11 -3.43
C GLU A 415 -4.57 -18.93 -3.17
N ASN A 416 -3.86 -18.43 -4.19
CA ASN A 416 -3.00 -17.26 -4.03
C ASN A 416 -3.82 -16.02 -3.64
N LEU A 417 -4.90 -15.74 -4.36
CA LEU A 417 -5.76 -14.59 -4.09
C LEU A 417 -6.44 -14.72 -2.73
N ASP A 418 -6.96 -15.91 -2.41
CA ASP A 418 -7.61 -16.21 -1.14
C ASP A 418 -6.66 -15.97 0.05
N PHE A 419 -5.42 -16.45 -0.05
CA PHE A 419 -4.40 -16.23 0.95
C PHE A 419 -4.06 -14.75 1.11
N LEU A 420 -3.74 -14.04 0.01
CA LEU A 420 -3.39 -12.62 0.07
C LEU A 420 -4.55 -11.77 0.61
N TRP A 421 -5.79 -12.19 0.41
CA TRP A 421 -6.92 -11.43 0.91
C TRP A 421 -7.31 -11.75 2.35
N ARG A 422 -7.59 -13.04 2.62
CA ARG A 422 -8.11 -13.46 3.93
C ARG A 422 -6.99 -13.68 4.93
N HIS A 423 -5.78 -14.01 4.47
CA HIS A 423 -4.68 -14.49 5.31
C HIS A 423 -5.16 -15.56 6.30
N HIS A 424 -5.88 -16.57 5.79
CA HIS A 424 -6.58 -17.58 6.60
C HIS A 424 -7.44 -17.00 7.74
N ASP A 425 -8.11 -15.89 7.41
CA ASP A 425 -8.98 -15.14 8.29
C ASP A 425 -8.29 -14.55 9.53
N THR A 426 -7.00 -14.24 9.47
CA THR A 426 -6.27 -13.69 10.63
C THR A 426 -6.44 -12.18 10.82
N PHE A 427 -7.26 -11.54 9.98
CA PHE A 427 -7.40 -10.08 9.89
C PHE A 427 -8.01 -9.37 11.09
N TRP A 428 -8.71 -10.10 11.96
CA TRP A 428 -9.32 -9.54 13.17
C TRP A 428 -8.36 -9.53 14.37
N ARG A 429 -7.15 -10.07 14.25
CA ARG A 429 -6.17 -10.05 15.33
C ARG A 429 -5.62 -8.64 15.55
N GLU A 430 -5.43 -8.27 16.81
CA GLU A 430 -4.69 -7.07 17.21
C GLU A 430 -3.29 -7.14 16.59
N GLY A 431 -2.92 -6.22 15.69
CA GLY A 431 -1.69 -6.33 14.90
C GLY A 431 -1.89 -6.48 13.37
N GLY A 432 -3.14 -6.63 12.89
CA GLY A 432 -3.49 -6.73 11.47
C GLY A 432 -3.13 -8.07 10.78
N ASN A 433 -3.13 -8.09 9.44
CA ASN A 433 -2.80 -9.24 8.55
C ASN A 433 -1.30 -9.65 8.57
N THR A 434 -0.60 -9.49 9.71
CA THR A 434 0.84 -9.76 9.83
C THR A 434 1.17 -11.14 10.43
N HIS A 435 0.16 -11.99 10.62
CA HIS A 435 0.31 -13.35 11.16
C HIS A 435 1.34 -14.16 10.36
N TYR A 436 1.19 -14.07 9.03
CA TYR A 436 2.07 -14.72 8.07
C TYR A 436 3.23 -13.80 7.70
N ARG A 437 4.42 -14.40 7.57
CA ARG A 437 5.69 -13.70 7.34
C ARG A 437 5.87 -13.36 5.85
N LEU A 438 6.81 -12.46 5.56
CA LEU A 438 7.11 -11.95 4.22
C LEU A 438 7.14 -13.01 3.11
N ASN A 439 7.77 -14.16 3.37
CA ASN A 439 7.93 -15.20 2.35
C ASN A 439 6.61 -15.82 1.86
N TRP A 440 5.56 -15.78 2.68
CA TRP A 440 4.22 -16.25 2.27
C TRP A 440 3.61 -15.31 1.24
N ASP A 441 3.55 -14.01 1.56
CA ASP A 441 2.93 -13.03 0.67
C ASP A 441 3.69 -12.91 -0.64
N THR A 442 5.01 -12.74 -0.57
CA THR A 442 5.85 -12.55 -1.76
C THR A 442 5.79 -13.73 -2.73
N ALA A 443 5.75 -14.98 -2.24
CA ALA A 443 5.58 -16.15 -3.09
C ALA A 443 4.23 -16.15 -3.81
N ASN A 444 3.14 -15.82 -3.10
CA ASN A 444 1.79 -15.76 -3.69
C ASN A 444 1.65 -14.59 -4.68
N MET A 445 2.27 -13.44 -4.40
CA MET A 445 2.31 -12.30 -5.31
C MET A 445 3.08 -12.61 -6.59
N ALA A 446 4.28 -13.20 -6.47
CA ALA A 446 5.10 -13.59 -7.62
C ALA A 446 4.38 -14.65 -8.48
N SER A 447 3.70 -15.61 -7.84
CA SER A 447 2.84 -16.59 -8.51
C SER A 447 1.75 -15.92 -9.32
N MET A 448 0.95 -15.05 -8.72
CA MET A 448 -0.13 -14.36 -9.41
C MET A 448 0.37 -13.50 -10.57
N ALA A 449 1.48 -12.77 -10.39
CA ALA A 449 2.07 -12.00 -11.48
C ALA A 449 2.50 -12.89 -12.65
N ALA A 450 3.19 -14.01 -12.37
CA ALA A 450 3.63 -14.95 -13.39
C ALA A 450 2.45 -15.65 -14.08
N ILE A 451 1.42 -16.07 -13.33
CA ILE A 451 0.19 -16.65 -13.86
C ILE A 451 -0.53 -15.65 -14.76
N GLY A 452 -0.63 -14.39 -14.32
CA GLY A 452 -1.24 -13.32 -15.10
C GLY A 452 -0.54 -13.09 -16.43
N VAL A 453 0.80 -13.07 -16.46
CA VAL A 453 1.56 -13.02 -17.72
C VAL A 453 1.28 -14.27 -18.55
N PHE A 454 1.58 -15.46 -18.04
CA PHE A 454 1.49 -16.72 -18.79
C PHE A 454 0.08 -16.98 -19.35
N CYS A 455 -0.97 -16.65 -18.60
CA CYS A 455 -2.36 -16.89 -18.98
C CYS A 455 -3.00 -15.73 -19.74
N ASP A 456 -2.23 -14.73 -20.18
CA ASP A 456 -2.72 -13.55 -20.88
C ASP A 456 -3.78 -12.75 -20.05
N ASN A 457 -3.64 -12.75 -18.72
CA ASN A 457 -4.62 -12.22 -17.79
C ASN A 457 -4.08 -11.01 -17.00
N ARG A 458 -4.35 -9.81 -17.54
CA ARG A 458 -3.88 -8.54 -16.99
C ARG A 458 -4.48 -8.22 -15.62
N ALA A 459 -5.70 -8.66 -15.33
CA ALA A 459 -6.36 -8.40 -14.05
C ALA A 459 -5.65 -9.14 -12.90
N VAL A 460 -5.33 -10.42 -13.10
CA VAL A 460 -4.57 -11.23 -12.13
C VAL A 460 -3.17 -10.67 -11.88
N TYR A 461 -2.50 -10.25 -12.95
CA TYR A 461 -1.20 -9.59 -12.85
C TYR A 461 -1.29 -8.29 -12.02
N GLN A 462 -2.28 -7.44 -12.30
CA GLN A 462 -2.45 -6.16 -11.61
C GLN A 462 -2.74 -6.35 -10.12
N GLN A 463 -3.52 -7.37 -9.74
CA GLN A 463 -3.80 -7.71 -8.34
C GLN A 463 -2.51 -7.92 -7.53
N ALA A 464 -1.50 -8.59 -8.11
CA ALA A 464 -0.21 -8.80 -7.45
C ALA A 464 0.57 -7.49 -7.24
N LEU A 465 0.57 -6.62 -8.25
CA LEU A 465 1.22 -5.30 -8.19
C LEU A 465 0.55 -4.38 -7.18
N ASP A 466 -0.77 -4.40 -7.11
CA ASP A 466 -1.52 -3.59 -6.15
C ASP A 466 -1.33 -4.10 -4.74
N PHE A 467 -1.19 -5.43 -4.53
CA PHE A 467 -0.78 -5.98 -3.24
C PHE A 467 0.60 -5.47 -2.82
N PHE A 468 1.57 -5.43 -3.75
CA PHE A 468 2.92 -4.92 -3.47
C PHE A 468 2.89 -3.47 -2.95
N LYS A 469 2.01 -2.64 -3.49
CA LYS A 469 1.91 -1.22 -3.13
C LYS A 469 1.00 -0.96 -1.92
N TYR A 470 -0.10 -1.69 -1.81
CA TYR A 470 -1.23 -1.33 -0.93
C TYR A 470 -1.75 -2.49 -0.08
N GLY A 471 -1.18 -3.69 -0.23
CA GLY A 471 -1.66 -4.90 0.42
C GLY A 471 -1.64 -4.81 1.95
N PRO A 472 -2.58 -5.46 2.64
CA PRO A 472 -2.66 -5.45 4.09
C PRO A 472 -1.66 -6.40 4.77
N GLY A 473 -0.85 -7.16 4.04
CA GLY A 473 0.06 -8.16 4.61
C GLY A 473 1.54 -7.73 4.60
N SER A 474 2.41 -8.64 5.04
CA SER A 474 3.87 -8.46 5.08
C SER A 474 4.51 -8.27 3.69
N GLY A 475 3.82 -8.64 2.62
CA GLY A 475 4.27 -8.48 1.22
C GLY A 475 4.16 -7.06 0.66
N ARG A 476 3.42 -6.15 1.32
CA ARG A 476 3.46 -4.73 0.97
C ARG A 476 4.87 -4.21 1.18
N VAL A 477 5.44 -3.51 0.20
CA VAL A 477 6.88 -3.19 0.22
C VAL A 477 7.30 -2.36 1.44
N GLU A 478 6.43 -1.48 1.97
CA GLU A 478 6.77 -0.72 3.19
C GLU A 478 6.79 -1.57 4.46
N ARG A 479 6.08 -2.70 4.46
CA ARG A 479 6.14 -3.70 5.55
C ARG A 479 7.26 -4.70 5.33
N ALA A 480 7.48 -5.12 4.08
CA ALA A 480 8.56 -6.02 3.71
C ALA A 480 9.93 -5.44 4.08
N ALA A 481 10.22 -4.21 3.65
CA ALA A 481 11.35 -3.40 4.12
C ALA A 481 10.87 -2.49 5.25
N TRP A 482 10.61 -3.12 6.40
CA TRP A 482 9.90 -2.55 7.55
C TRP A 482 10.48 -1.23 8.08
N TYR A 483 11.79 -1.04 8.05
CA TYR A 483 12.46 0.12 8.63
C TYR A 483 13.65 0.55 7.78
N ILE A 484 13.76 1.84 7.46
CA ILE A 484 14.94 2.37 6.77
C ILE A 484 15.84 3.07 7.78
N HIS A 485 17.09 2.64 7.87
CA HIS A 485 18.04 3.27 8.79
C HIS A 485 18.50 4.63 8.25
N PRO A 486 18.93 5.57 9.13
CA PRO A 486 19.41 6.89 8.71
C PRO A 486 20.52 6.84 7.65
N ASN A 487 21.31 5.76 7.63
CA ASN A 487 22.37 5.54 6.65
C ASN A 487 21.88 5.04 5.27
N GLY A 488 20.58 4.83 5.06
CA GLY A 488 20.04 4.38 3.78
C GLY A 488 19.56 2.93 3.72
N LEU A 489 20.03 2.06 4.62
CA LEU A 489 19.78 0.62 4.53
C LEU A 489 18.37 0.25 4.98
N GLY A 490 17.71 -0.67 4.27
CA GLY A 490 16.35 -1.12 4.57
C GLY A 490 16.35 -2.45 5.31
N GLN A 491 15.90 -2.47 6.55
CA GLN A 491 15.75 -3.70 7.31
C GLN A 491 14.52 -4.48 6.82
N GLY A 492 14.73 -5.76 6.48
CA GLY A 492 13.64 -6.68 6.16
C GLY A 492 12.83 -7.12 7.38
N GLU A 493 11.53 -7.36 7.19
CA GLU A 493 10.58 -7.87 8.18
C GLU A 493 11.06 -9.16 8.88
N GLU A 494 11.68 -10.07 8.11
CA GLU A 494 12.17 -11.36 8.60
C GLU A 494 13.63 -11.35 9.05
N ALA A 495 14.32 -10.21 9.04
CA ALA A 495 15.76 -10.13 9.31
C ALA A 495 16.14 -10.65 10.72
N GLY A 496 15.20 -10.60 11.66
CA GLY A 496 15.35 -11.09 13.04
C GLY A 496 15.06 -12.57 13.25
N ARG A 497 14.53 -13.30 12.25
CA ARG A 497 14.12 -14.71 12.36
C ARG A 497 15.28 -15.67 12.06
N ASP A 498 15.58 -15.80 10.79
CA ASP A 498 16.74 -16.49 10.23
C ASP A 498 16.96 -16.02 8.80
N GLN A 499 18.20 -16.10 8.32
CA GLN A 499 18.56 -15.59 7.01
C GLN A 499 17.99 -16.44 5.87
N GLY A 500 17.73 -17.74 6.10
CA GLY A 500 17.17 -18.62 5.07
C GLY A 500 15.79 -18.15 4.61
N HIS A 501 14.90 -17.84 5.55
CA HIS A 501 13.55 -17.38 5.23
C HIS A 501 13.51 -15.90 4.82
N ASN A 502 14.34 -15.05 5.45
CA ASN A 502 14.50 -13.67 5.01
C ASN A 502 14.91 -13.62 3.53
N LEU A 503 15.97 -14.34 3.14
CA LEU A 503 16.43 -14.38 1.76
C LEU A 503 15.40 -15.03 0.82
N GLY A 504 14.64 -16.03 1.28
CA GLY A 504 13.56 -16.65 0.52
C GLY A 504 12.39 -15.71 0.21
N GLY A 505 11.99 -14.85 1.15
CA GLY A 505 10.97 -13.82 0.87
C GLY A 505 11.49 -12.76 -0.11
N TRP A 506 12.73 -12.32 0.06
CA TRP A 506 13.35 -11.35 -0.84
C TRP A 506 13.62 -11.94 -2.24
N TYR A 507 13.86 -13.24 -2.37
CA TYR A 507 13.90 -13.93 -3.66
C TYR A 507 12.63 -13.66 -4.48
N PHE A 508 11.46 -14.01 -3.94
CA PHE A 508 10.19 -13.82 -4.64
C PHE A 508 9.86 -12.35 -4.87
N MET A 509 10.29 -11.46 -3.96
CA MET A 509 10.18 -10.02 -4.17
C MET A 509 10.96 -9.55 -5.41
N ALA A 510 12.21 -9.99 -5.58
CA ALA A 510 12.98 -9.67 -6.79
C ALA A 510 12.37 -10.29 -8.05
N MET A 511 11.86 -11.52 -7.97
CA MET A 511 11.19 -12.17 -9.11
C MET A 511 9.93 -11.40 -9.53
N LEU A 512 9.10 -10.96 -8.58
CA LEU A 512 7.95 -10.11 -8.86
C LEU A 512 8.36 -8.81 -9.57
N CYS A 513 9.40 -8.13 -9.06
CA CYS A 513 9.90 -6.90 -9.67
C CYS A 513 10.42 -7.14 -11.10
N LYS A 514 11.09 -8.26 -11.35
CA LYS A 514 11.56 -8.65 -12.69
C LYS A 514 10.40 -8.96 -13.63
N ILE A 515 9.40 -9.70 -13.17
CA ILE A 515 8.17 -9.95 -13.95
C ILE A 515 7.53 -8.62 -14.32
N ALA A 516 7.36 -7.71 -13.36
CA ALA A 516 6.76 -6.41 -13.61
C ALA A 516 7.56 -5.56 -14.61
N TRP A 517 8.89 -5.53 -14.45
CA TRP A 517 9.79 -4.80 -15.33
C TRP A 517 9.69 -5.25 -16.80
N ASN A 518 9.58 -6.56 -17.04
CA ASN A 518 9.39 -7.09 -18.40
C ASN A 518 8.09 -6.59 -19.05
N GLN A 519 7.09 -6.19 -18.26
CA GLN A 519 5.82 -5.65 -18.76
C GLN A 519 5.82 -4.13 -18.90
N GLY A 520 6.88 -3.47 -18.41
CA GLY A 520 7.04 -2.01 -18.41
C GLY A 520 6.66 -1.33 -17.10
N ASP A 521 6.46 -2.09 -16.02
CA ASP A 521 6.09 -1.57 -14.70
C ASP A 521 7.33 -1.57 -13.75
N ASP A 522 7.77 -0.38 -13.32
CA ASP A 522 8.98 -0.22 -12.48
C ASP A 522 8.70 -0.38 -10.99
N LEU A 523 8.59 -1.62 -10.52
CA LEU A 523 8.53 -1.93 -9.08
C LEU A 523 9.89 -1.80 -8.39
N PHE A 524 11.00 -1.95 -9.12
CA PHE A 524 12.34 -1.76 -8.56
C PHE A 524 12.53 -0.30 -8.10
N GLY A 525 12.06 0.66 -8.90
CA GLY A 525 12.09 2.09 -8.59
C GLY A 525 11.11 2.57 -7.53
N TYR A 526 10.10 1.77 -7.18
CA TYR A 526 9.02 2.19 -6.28
C TYR A 526 9.53 2.57 -4.88
N ASP A 527 8.89 3.58 -4.29
CA ASP A 527 9.24 4.15 -2.98
C ASP A 527 10.75 4.46 -2.85
N ASN A 528 11.28 5.20 -3.82
CA ASN A 528 12.69 5.62 -3.88
C ASN A 528 13.66 4.43 -3.76
N ASN A 529 13.47 3.42 -4.63
CA ASN A 529 14.21 2.17 -4.68
C ASN A 529 14.21 1.40 -3.34
N ARG A 530 13.06 1.31 -2.64
CA ARG A 530 12.97 0.62 -1.33
C ARG A 530 13.46 -0.83 -1.39
N VAL A 531 13.18 -1.52 -2.50
CA VAL A 531 13.66 -2.88 -2.75
C VAL A 531 15.20 -2.95 -2.73
N LEU A 532 15.89 -2.00 -3.37
CA LEU A 532 17.35 -1.92 -3.34
C LEU A 532 17.89 -1.73 -1.92
N ARG A 533 17.25 -0.87 -1.10
CA ARG A 533 17.66 -0.65 0.29
C ARG A 533 17.72 -1.95 1.09
N ALA A 534 16.73 -2.81 0.88
CA ALA A 534 16.67 -4.11 1.53
C ALA A 534 17.69 -5.12 1.01
N PHE A 535 17.94 -5.13 -0.30
CA PHE A 535 19.00 -5.97 -0.87
C PHE A 535 20.39 -5.55 -0.40
N GLU A 536 20.67 -4.24 -0.34
CA GLU A 536 21.94 -3.73 0.20
C GLU A 536 22.11 -4.09 1.69
N TYR A 537 21.05 -4.00 2.49
CA TYR A 537 21.05 -4.45 3.89
C TYR A 537 21.35 -5.94 4.00
N ASN A 538 20.59 -6.78 3.28
CA ASN A 538 20.71 -8.23 3.32
C ASN A 538 22.09 -8.69 2.82
N ALA A 539 22.60 -8.10 1.74
CA ALA A 539 23.91 -8.38 1.18
C ALA A 539 25.01 -8.00 2.17
N LYS A 540 24.98 -6.77 2.73
CA LYS A 540 25.97 -6.31 3.72
C LYS A 540 26.03 -7.27 4.91
N TYR A 541 24.87 -7.65 5.47
CA TYR A 541 24.83 -8.55 6.62
C TYR A 541 25.36 -9.94 6.30
N ASN A 542 24.91 -10.53 5.19
CA ASN A 542 25.26 -11.90 4.80
C ASN A 542 26.66 -12.03 4.19
N LEU A 543 27.33 -10.93 3.85
CA LEU A 543 28.77 -10.84 3.58
C LEU A 543 29.62 -10.75 4.87
N GLY A 544 29.01 -10.87 6.04
CA GLY A 544 29.71 -10.88 7.33
C GLY A 544 29.99 -9.49 7.89
N ARG A 545 29.30 -8.44 7.43
CA ARG A 545 29.37 -7.08 8.02
C ARG A 545 28.18 -6.81 8.92
N ASP A 546 28.36 -5.88 9.87
CA ASP A 546 27.27 -5.49 10.76
C ASP A 546 26.33 -4.50 10.09
N VAL A 547 25.07 -4.57 10.49
CA VAL A 547 23.98 -3.69 10.05
C VAL A 547 23.24 -3.19 11.28
N PRO A 548 22.72 -1.95 11.24
CA PRO A 548 21.85 -1.47 12.31
C PRO A 548 20.56 -2.30 12.35
N TYR A 549 19.94 -2.45 13.52
CA TYR A 549 18.72 -3.23 13.68
C TYR A 549 17.75 -2.52 14.62
N THR A 550 16.51 -2.40 14.20
CA THR A 550 15.36 -1.93 14.98
C THR A 550 14.50 -3.13 15.32
N ARG A 551 14.06 -3.25 16.57
CA ARG A 551 13.19 -4.34 17.01
C ARG A 551 11.95 -4.45 16.13
N HIS A 552 11.58 -5.67 15.77
CA HIS A 552 10.40 -5.98 14.96
C HIS A 552 9.57 -7.09 15.61
N GLN A 553 8.24 -6.97 15.57
CA GLN A 553 7.29 -7.98 16.05
C GLN A 553 6.01 -7.90 15.21
N ASN A 554 5.50 -9.04 14.77
CA ASN A 554 4.20 -9.13 14.10
C ASN A 554 3.06 -9.39 15.11
N CYS A 555 1.83 -9.54 14.63
CA CYS A 555 0.66 -9.72 15.48
C CYS A 555 0.65 -10.99 16.36
N ASP A 556 1.41 -12.03 15.99
CA ASP A 556 1.35 -13.36 16.61
C ASP A 556 2.63 -13.84 17.28
N MET A 557 3.74 -13.12 17.11
CA MET A 557 5.00 -13.50 17.73
C MET A 557 5.00 -13.13 19.21
N GLY A 558 4.92 -14.15 20.08
CA GLY A 558 5.31 -14.06 21.49
C GLY A 558 6.83 -14.17 21.73
N TYR A 559 7.63 -14.36 20.67
CA TYR A 559 9.10 -14.37 20.72
C TYR A 559 9.64 -13.05 20.17
N THR A 560 10.46 -12.39 20.98
CA THR A 560 11.08 -11.11 20.66
C THR A 560 12.29 -11.29 19.74
N GLU A 561 12.27 -10.71 18.54
CA GLU A 561 13.45 -10.58 17.68
C GLU A 561 14.21 -9.30 18.04
N GLY A 562 15.00 -9.35 19.11
CA GLY A 562 15.74 -8.19 19.64
C GLY A 562 16.99 -7.83 18.83
N SER A 563 17.41 -8.66 17.87
CA SER A 563 18.57 -8.42 17.02
C SER A 563 18.42 -9.12 15.67
N VAL A 564 19.22 -8.70 14.69
CA VAL A 564 19.34 -9.40 13.41
C VAL A 564 19.87 -10.83 13.64
N SER A 565 19.21 -11.82 13.04
CA SER A 565 19.48 -13.23 13.33
C SER A 565 20.77 -13.73 12.69
N ILE A 566 21.64 -14.34 13.51
CA ILE A 566 22.84 -15.05 13.05
C ILE A 566 22.50 -16.40 12.41
N ALA A 567 21.28 -16.93 12.63
CA ALA A 567 20.89 -18.24 12.14
C ALA A 567 20.86 -18.25 10.61
N GLY A 568 21.64 -19.16 10.02
CA GLY A 568 21.77 -19.26 8.56
C GLY A 568 22.55 -18.11 7.91
N ARG A 569 23.26 -17.27 8.67
CA ARG A 569 24.01 -16.13 8.11
C ARG A 569 25.01 -16.58 7.04
N GLY A 570 24.91 -15.93 5.89
CA GLY A 570 25.66 -16.25 4.68
C GLY A 570 24.79 -16.01 3.46
N LEU A 571 25.41 -15.86 2.29
CA LEU A 571 24.68 -15.59 1.06
C LEU A 571 23.76 -16.75 0.61
N GLY A 572 23.98 -17.95 1.15
CA GLY A 572 23.26 -19.16 0.76
C GLY A 572 23.55 -19.55 -0.70
N GLY A 573 22.55 -20.12 -1.37
CA GLY A 573 22.55 -20.41 -2.82
C GLY A 573 21.58 -19.52 -3.60
N TYR A 574 21.27 -18.33 -3.07
CA TYR A 574 20.26 -17.43 -3.61
C TYR A 574 20.83 -16.52 -4.70
N PHE A 575 20.38 -16.71 -5.94
CA PHE A 575 20.93 -15.97 -7.09
C PHE A 575 20.39 -14.55 -7.25
N GLN A 576 19.38 -14.15 -6.46
CA GLN A 576 18.72 -12.83 -6.55
C GLN A 576 19.66 -11.63 -6.60
N TYR A 577 20.84 -11.72 -5.98
CA TYR A 577 21.84 -10.66 -6.02
C TYR A 577 22.36 -10.42 -7.45
N GLU A 578 22.47 -11.45 -8.29
CA GLU A 578 22.82 -11.32 -9.70
C GLU A 578 21.77 -10.47 -10.43
N LEU A 579 20.48 -10.77 -10.26
CA LEU A 579 19.40 -9.98 -10.84
C LEU A 579 19.42 -8.53 -10.36
N VAL A 580 19.51 -8.31 -9.05
CA VAL A 580 19.45 -6.98 -8.45
C VAL A 580 20.65 -6.14 -8.91
N TYR A 581 21.86 -6.69 -8.81
CA TYR A 581 23.08 -6.02 -9.28
C TYR A 581 22.97 -5.62 -10.76
N ASN A 582 22.64 -6.57 -11.65
CA ASN A 582 22.57 -6.28 -13.08
C ASN A 582 21.42 -5.32 -13.43
N HIS A 583 20.30 -5.37 -12.71
CA HIS A 583 19.20 -4.43 -12.92
C HIS A 583 19.58 -3.00 -12.53
N TYR A 584 20.08 -2.79 -11.31
CA TYR A 584 20.38 -1.43 -10.85
C TYR A 584 21.65 -0.86 -11.47
N GLU A 585 22.78 -1.58 -11.43
CA GLU A 585 24.05 -1.03 -11.91
C GLU A 585 24.14 -1.02 -13.43
N LYS A 586 23.83 -2.16 -14.09
CA LYS A 586 24.04 -2.28 -15.54
C LYS A 586 22.89 -1.77 -16.38
N GLN A 587 21.67 -1.73 -15.84
CA GLN A 587 20.48 -1.30 -16.58
C GLN A 587 19.93 0.06 -16.13
N LYS A 588 20.00 0.43 -14.83
CA LYS A 588 19.55 1.76 -14.35
C LYS A 588 20.70 2.75 -14.08
N GLY A 589 21.96 2.32 -14.09
CA GLY A 589 23.11 3.19 -13.79
C GLY A 589 23.18 3.61 -12.31
N ILE A 590 22.49 2.89 -11.42
CA ILE A 590 22.43 3.13 -9.97
C ILE A 590 23.34 2.14 -9.26
N ALA A 591 24.25 2.62 -8.41
CA ALA A 591 25.17 1.79 -7.64
C ALA A 591 24.42 0.84 -6.68
N ALA A 592 24.80 -0.44 -6.67
CA ALA A 592 24.31 -1.47 -5.77
C ALA A 592 25.51 -2.24 -5.17
N PRO A 593 26.41 -1.55 -4.45
CA PRO A 593 27.75 -2.04 -4.17
C PRO A 593 27.79 -3.30 -3.31
N TRP A 594 26.87 -3.47 -2.35
CA TRP A 594 26.80 -4.70 -1.55
C TRP A 594 26.18 -5.84 -2.35
N SER A 595 25.13 -5.57 -3.13
CA SER A 595 24.51 -6.57 -4.00
C SER A 595 25.48 -7.07 -5.07
N ARG A 596 26.28 -6.17 -5.66
CA ARG A 596 27.37 -6.51 -6.57
C ARG A 596 28.38 -7.45 -5.93
N ARG A 597 28.89 -7.12 -4.74
CA ARG A 597 29.85 -7.98 -4.02
C ARG A 597 29.26 -9.34 -3.69
N ALA A 598 27.98 -9.40 -3.33
CA ALA A 598 27.28 -10.65 -3.07
C ALA A 598 27.15 -11.50 -4.35
N ALA A 599 26.79 -10.88 -5.48
CA ALA A 599 26.73 -11.54 -6.78
C ALA A 599 28.11 -12.08 -7.20
N GLU A 600 29.16 -11.25 -7.15
CA GLU A 600 30.54 -11.63 -7.49
C GLU A 600 31.08 -12.78 -6.63
N GLN A 601 30.70 -12.85 -5.34
CA GLN A 601 31.10 -13.95 -4.47
C GLN A 601 30.33 -15.25 -4.74
N LEU A 602 29.09 -15.16 -5.25
CA LEU A 602 28.25 -16.32 -5.54
C LEU A 602 28.52 -16.93 -6.91
N MET A 603 28.95 -16.15 -7.91
CA MET A 603 29.05 -16.61 -9.30
C MET A 603 30.11 -17.72 -9.54
N PRO A 604 29.81 -18.79 -10.31
CA PRO A 604 28.46 -19.26 -10.62
C PRO A 604 27.82 -19.90 -9.38
N GLU A 605 26.58 -19.55 -9.09
CA GLU A 605 25.92 -19.99 -7.86
C GLU A 605 25.75 -21.53 -7.80
N PRO A 606 25.72 -22.13 -6.59
CA PRO A 606 25.50 -23.56 -6.44
C PRO A 606 24.10 -23.98 -6.93
N TRP A 607 23.96 -25.25 -7.32
CA TRP A 607 22.64 -25.81 -7.65
C TRP A 607 21.87 -26.08 -6.36
N PRO A 608 20.55 -25.84 -6.34
CA PRO A 608 19.64 -26.47 -5.39
C PRO A 608 19.97 -27.94 -5.09
N ASP A 609 20.13 -28.28 -3.81
CA ASP A 609 20.37 -29.64 -3.34
C ASP A 609 19.32 -30.07 -2.31
N THR A 610 18.31 -30.81 -2.76
CA THR A 610 17.23 -31.31 -1.90
C THR A 610 17.69 -32.33 -0.87
N GLY A 611 18.92 -32.87 -0.99
CA GLY A 611 19.54 -33.72 0.03
C GLY A 611 19.94 -32.96 1.30
N ILE A 612 20.09 -31.62 1.21
CA ILE A 612 20.38 -30.73 2.35
C ILE A 612 19.06 -30.28 3.01
N HIS A 613 18.13 -29.77 2.20
CA HIS A 613 16.82 -29.36 2.69
C HIS A 613 15.77 -29.44 1.55
N PRO A 614 14.55 -29.95 1.80
CA PRO A 614 13.50 -30.06 0.78
C PRO A 614 13.17 -28.75 0.06
N SER A 615 13.26 -27.61 0.76
CA SER A 615 12.96 -26.28 0.20
C SER A 615 14.04 -25.71 -0.72
N GLN A 616 15.14 -26.42 -0.97
CA GLN A 616 16.19 -25.93 -1.88
C GLN A 616 15.69 -25.74 -3.31
N VAL A 617 14.57 -26.38 -3.68
CA VAL A 617 13.90 -26.22 -4.98
C VAL A 617 12.75 -25.21 -4.96
N ASP A 618 12.60 -24.42 -3.89
CA ASP A 618 11.59 -23.36 -3.82
C ASP A 618 11.88 -22.21 -4.81
N TRP A 619 13.13 -22.06 -5.27
CA TRP A 619 13.59 -21.06 -6.24
C TRP A 619 14.28 -21.73 -7.43
N PHE A 620 14.37 -21.03 -8.56
CA PHE A 620 15.19 -21.49 -9.70
C PHE A 620 16.70 -21.41 -9.37
N GLY A 621 17.55 -22.08 -10.12
CA GLY A 621 18.98 -21.74 -10.16
C GLY A 621 19.28 -20.82 -11.34
N LEU A 622 20.56 -20.74 -11.71
CA LEU A 622 21.05 -20.23 -12.99
C LEU A 622 21.02 -18.70 -13.14
N GLY A 623 21.11 -17.94 -12.05
CA GLY A 623 21.15 -16.49 -12.11
C GLY A 623 22.33 -15.96 -12.92
N THR A 624 23.52 -16.56 -12.76
CA THR A 624 24.71 -16.21 -13.56
C THR A 624 24.48 -16.39 -15.06
N LEU A 625 23.69 -17.39 -15.46
CA LEU A 625 23.36 -17.57 -16.89
C LEU A 625 22.27 -16.60 -17.33
N THR A 626 21.25 -16.40 -16.50
CA THR A 626 19.95 -15.85 -16.92
C THR A 626 19.76 -14.36 -16.63
N PHE A 627 20.50 -13.78 -15.69
CA PHE A 627 20.36 -12.39 -15.29
C PHE A 627 21.62 -11.54 -15.48
N THR A 628 22.77 -12.15 -15.78
CA THR A 628 23.95 -11.37 -16.19
C THR A 628 23.64 -10.57 -17.45
N LYS A 629 23.92 -9.27 -17.39
CA LYS A 629 23.78 -8.31 -18.49
C LYS A 629 25.14 -7.75 -18.88
N GLU A 630 25.24 -7.29 -20.11
CA GLU A 630 26.28 -6.33 -20.49
C GLU A 630 25.99 -4.98 -19.83
N HIS A 631 27.01 -4.15 -19.64
CA HIS A 631 26.81 -2.79 -19.15
C HIS A 631 26.12 -1.95 -20.24
N GLN A 632 24.90 -1.48 -19.96
CA GLN A 632 24.04 -0.80 -20.93
C GLN A 632 23.62 0.61 -20.49
N ALA A 633 23.77 0.94 -19.21
CA ALA A 633 23.38 2.23 -18.67
C ALA A 633 24.50 3.25 -18.79
N ASP A 634 24.13 4.48 -19.14
CA ASP A 634 25.00 5.63 -18.95
C ASP A 634 25.19 5.88 -17.43
N GLU A 635 26.31 6.53 -17.08
CA GLU A 635 26.53 6.99 -15.70
C GLU A 635 25.42 8.00 -15.34
N THR A 636 24.67 7.73 -14.27
CA THR A 636 23.63 8.66 -13.78
C THR A 636 24.18 9.48 -12.61
N PRO A 637 23.81 10.76 -12.44
CA PRO A 637 24.22 11.53 -11.26
C PRO A 637 23.73 10.87 -9.97
N PRO A 638 24.37 11.12 -8.81
CA PRO A 638 23.84 10.65 -7.54
C PRO A 638 22.38 11.11 -7.35
N GLN A 639 21.49 10.18 -6.99
CA GLN A 639 20.05 10.43 -6.93
C GLN A 639 19.49 10.18 -5.53
N GLY A 640 18.28 10.66 -5.27
CA GLY A 640 17.56 10.37 -4.02
C GLY A 640 18.31 10.82 -2.76
N LEU A 641 19.14 11.87 -2.88
CA LEU A 641 19.84 12.49 -1.75
C LEU A 641 18.82 12.89 -0.69
N ARG A 642 19.00 12.39 0.53
CA ARG A 642 18.15 12.67 1.68
C ARG A 642 18.99 12.97 2.91
N ALA A 643 18.40 13.72 3.82
CA ALA A 643 19.04 14.19 5.04
C ALA A 643 18.16 13.89 6.25
N ASN A 644 18.79 13.34 7.29
CA ASN A 644 18.18 13.10 8.59
C ASN A 644 18.89 13.98 9.61
N TRP A 645 18.22 15.03 10.09
CA TRP A 645 18.74 15.92 11.12
C TRP A 645 18.30 15.41 12.50
N SER A 646 19.27 15.10 13.36
CA SER A 646 19.02 14.77 14.76
C SER A 646 20.28 15.01 15.60
N ASN A 647 20.14 15.38 16.88
CA ASN A 647 21.26 15.58 17.81
C ASN A 647 22.38 16.51 17.31
N ASN A 648 22.01 17.65 16.70
CA ASN A 648 22.96 18.59 16.08
C ASN A 648 23.89 17.94 15.03
N GLN A 649 23.40 16.93 14.33
CA GLN A 649 24.09 16.25 13.26
C GLN A 649 23.11 16.04 12.09
N ILE A 650 23.60 16.19 10.87
CA ILE A 650 22.86 15.79 9.66
C ILE A 650 23.50 14.54 9.09
N THR A 651 22.72 13.46 8.96
CA THR A 651 23.12 12.25 8.24
C THR A 651 22.56 12.29 6.84
N LEU A 652 23.44 12.36 5.84
CA LEU A 652 23.09 12.31 4.43
C LEU A 652 23.20 10.88 3.93
N CYS A 653 22.33 10.47 3.01
CA CYS A 653 22.54 9.28 2.18
C CYS A 653 21.90 9.45 0.80
N TRP A 654 22.39 8.69 -0.17
CA TRP A 654 22.02 8.83 -1.59
C TRP A 654 22.14 7.51 -2.34
N TRP A 655 21.60 7.47 -3.56
CA TRP A 655 21.89 6.46 -4.55
C TRP A 655 23.11 6.87 -5.36
N GLY A 656 24.13 6.01 -5.37
CA GLY A 656 25.36 6.26 -6.08
C GLY A 656 25.24 6.08 -7.60
N SER A 657 26.22 6.60 -8.33
CA SER A 657 26.41 6.37 -9.75
C SER A 657 27.12 5.04 -9.98
N ALA A 658 26.62 4.21 -10.89
CA ALA A 658 27.33 2.98 -11.26
C ALA A 658 28.75 3.32 -11.77
N GLY A 659 29.77 2.62 -11.25
CA GLY A 659 31.16 2.82 -11.65
C GLY A 659 31.93 3.95 -10.95
N ALA A 660 31.28 4.80 -10.14
CA ALA A 660 31.98 5.88 -9.44
C ALA A 660 32.97 5.37 -8.38
N ASP A 661 34.17 5.96 -8.33
CA ASP A 661 35.23 5.63 -7.38
C ASP A 661 35.01 6.26 -6.00
N SER A 662 34.39 7.44 -5.97
CA SER A 662 34.12 8.18 -4.74
C SER A 662 33.03 9.24 -4.92
N TYR A 663 32.56 9.79 -3.80
CA TYR A 663 31.55 10.84 -3.73
C TYR A 663 32.05 12.01 -2.91
N ILE A 664 32.02 13.22 -3.47
CA ILE A 664 32.40 14.45 -2.78
C ILE A 664 31.13 15.11 -2.25
N VAL A 665 31.03 15.26 -0.94
CA VAL A 665 29.91 15.90 -0.28
C VAL A 665 30.22 17.37 -0.09
N LYS A 666 29.31 18.25 -0.55
CA LYS A 666 29.49 19.70 -0.47
C LYS A 666 28.27 20.37 0.16
N ARG A 667 28.47 21.49 0.84
CA ARG A 667 27.44 22.25 1.56
C ARG A 667 27.53 23.75 1.29
N SER A 668 26.38 24.42 1.28
CA SER A 668 26.24 25.89 1.28
C SER A 668 25.17 26.33 2.29
N GLU A 669 25.25 27.58 2.78
CA GLU A 669 24.18 28.22 3.58
C GLU A 669 23.16 28.97 2.69
N SER A 670 23.38 29.03 1.37
CA SER A 670 22.50 29.66 0.38
C SER A 670 22.49 28.86 -0.92
N PRO A 671 21.34 28.73 -1.61
CA PRO A 671 21.27 28.00 -2.87
C PRO A 671 22.06 28.69 -3.99
N ASP A 672 22.28 30.00 -3.88
CA ASP A 672 22.96 30.84 -4.88
C ASP A 672 24.47 31.03 -4.60
N SER A 673 24.96 30.51 -3.46
CA SER A 673 26.36 30.63 -3.06
C SER A 673 27.18 29.40 -3.47
N ALA A 674 28.50 29.58 -3.57
CA ALA A 674 29.41 28.47 -3.84
C ALA A 674 29.37 27.42 -2.72
N PHE A 675 29.30 26.14 -3.10
CA PHE A 675 29.33 25.03 -2.18
C PHE A 675 30.77 24.74 -1.71
N THR A 676 30.93 24.47 -0.41
CA THR A 676 32.21 24.09 0.21
C THR A 676 32.25 22.56 0.37
N GLU A 677 33.38 21.94 0.03
CA GLU A 677 33.60 20.51 0.27
C GLU A 677 33.68 20.21 1.77
N LEU A 678 32.88 19.25 2.23
CA LEU A 678 32.89 18.74 3.60
C LEU A 678 33.74 17.48 3.75
N GLY A 679 33.76 16.65 2.71
CA GLY A 679 34.52 15.40 2.72
C GLY A 679 34.22 14.50 1.54
N ARG A 680 34.92 13.36 1.51
CA ARG A 680 34.83 12.35 0.46
C ARG A 680 34.44 10.98 1.04
N VAL A 681 33.51 10.30 0.38
CA VAL A 681 33.00 8.97 0.73
C VAL A 681 33.36 7.99 -0.37
N TYR A 682 33.68 6.74 -0.02
CA TYR A 682 34.08 5.69 -0.96
C TYR A 682 33.09 4.52 -0.90
N PRO A 683 32.71 3.92 -2.05
CA PRO A 683 31.95 2.68 -2.07
C PRO A 683 32.61 1.59 -1.20
N PRO A 684 31.83 0.81 -0.43
CA PRO A 684 30.39 0.58 -0.60
C PRO A 684 29.51 1.52 0.25
N ASP A 685 30.10 2.47 0.97
CA ASP A 685 29.33 3.41 1.79
C ASP A 685 28.75 4.52 0.92
N LEU A 686 27.48 4.85 1.14
CA LEU A 686 26.71 5.86 0.41
C LEU A 686 26.00 6.83 1.36
N TYR A 687 26.69 7.16 2.46
CA TYR A 687 26.19 8.05 3.51
C TYR A 687 27.32 8.90 4.10
N PHE A 688 26.97 10.04 4.70
CA PHE A 688 27.90 10.99 5.30
C PHE A 688 27.29 11.62 6.56
N HIS A 689 28.11 11.86 7.58
CA HIS A 689 27.69 12.54 8.80
C HIS A 689 28.30 13.94 8.85
N ASP A 690 27.46 14.98 8.77
CA ASP A 690 27.86 16.35 9.01
C ASP A 690 27.59 16.73 10.47
N THR A 691 28.65 16.74 11.28
CA THR A 691 28.63 17.13 12.69
C THR A 691 28.97 18.60 12.92
N SER A 692 29.11 19.39 11.84
CA SER A 692 29.50 20.81 11.90
C SER A 692 28.29 21.75 11.74
N VAL A 693 27.08 21.22 11.89
CA VAL A 693 25.82 21.95 11.70
C VAL A 693 25.41 22.67 12.98
N GLU A 694 24.78 23.82 12.82
CA GLU A 694 24.25 24.64 13.91
C GLU A 694 22.71 24.63 13.89
N ASN A 695 22.09 24.54 15.06
CA ASN A 695 20.64 24.59 15.17
C ASN A 695 20.07 25.91 14.67
N GLY A 696 18.92 25.86 14.02
CA GLY A 696 18.23 27.02 13.44
C GLY A 696 18.81 27.49 12.10
N LYS A 697 19.90 26.90 11.60
CA LYS A 697 20.42 27.21 10.27
C LYS A 697 19.74 26.41 9.16
N THR A 698 19.73 26.99 7.96
CA THR A 698 19.37 26.30 6.72
C THR A 698 20.63 25.97 5.95
N TYR A 699 20.72 24.74 5.45
CA TYR A 699 21.82 24.25 4.63
C TYR A 699 21.31 23.69 3.31
N TYR A 700 22.18 23.71 2.30
CA TYR A 700 21.98 23.10 1.00
C TYR A 700 23.11 22.11 0.76
N TYR A 701 22.80 20.87 0.39
CA TYR A 701 23.78 19.82 0.13
C TYR A 701 23.74 19.34 -1.32
N ILE A 702 24.91 19.06 -1.87
CA ILE A 702 25.07 18.33 -3.13
C ILE A 702 26.07 17.20 -2.94
N VAL A 703 25.92 16.14 -3.73
CA VAL A 703 26.87 15.03 -3.81
C VAL A 703 27.36 14.91 -5.24
N GLU A 704 28.68 14.97 -5.43
CA GLU A 704 29.35 14.82 -6.73
C GLU A 704 29.99 13.43 -6.83
N ALA A 705 29.65 12.67 -7.87
CA ALA A 705 30.36 11.45 -8.21
C ALA A 705 31.70 11.80 -8.88
N ALA A 706 32.78 11.17 -8.39
CA ALA A 706 34.13 11.33 -8.92
C ALA A 706 34.66 9.97 -9.43
N GLY A 707 35.39 10.01 -10.55
CA GLY A 707 35.85 8.82 -11.28
C GLY A 707 34.99 8.44 -12.49
N SER A 708 33.84 9.11 -12.66
CA SER A 708 32.99 9.09 -13.86
C SER A 708 33.59 9.93 -15.00
N SER A 709 33.15 9.66 -16.23
CA SER A 709 33.55 10.39 -17.44
C SER A 709 33.21 11.89 -17.41
N GLU A 710 32.23 12.28 -16.57
CA GLU A 710 31.85 13.65 -16.23
C GLU A 710 31.68 13.80 -14.69
N ASN A 711 31.95 14.97 -14.10
CA ASN A 711 31.69 15.23 -12.67
C ASN A 711 30.18 15.38 -12.42
N LEU A 712 29.46 14.27 -12.36
CA LEU A 712 28.00 14.24 -12.20
C LEU A 712 27.59 14.63 -10.77
N GLN A 713 26.63 15.54 -10.63
CA GLN A 713 26.17 16.07 -9.33
C GLN A 713 24.69 15.78 -9.10
N SER A 714 24.32 15.53 -7.85
CA SER A 714 22.91 15.45 -7.43
C SER A 714 22.21 16.80 -7.53
N GLU A 715 20.88 16.77 -7.60
CA GLU A 715 20.08 17.96 -7.28
C GLU A 715 20.38 18.47 -5.86
N PRO A 716 20.42 19.80 -5.62
CA PRO A 716 20.61 20.36 -4.30
C PRO A 716 19.49 19.99 -3.34
N LEU A 717 19.84 19.47 -2.16
CA LEU A 717 18.90 19.19 -1.07
C LEU A 717 18.93 20.32 -0.04
N ARG A 718 17.81 21.03 0.12
CA ARG A 718 17.60 21.97 1.23
C ARG A 718 17.29 21.22 2.52
N VAL A 719 17.95 21.58 3.61
CA VAL A 719 17.77 21.00 4.95
C VAL A 719 17.70 22.13 5.98
N SER A 720 16.60 22.23 6.72
CA SER A 720 16.33 23.31 7.68
C SER A 720 15.55 22.82 8.90
N GLN A 721 15.63 23.60 9.99
CA GLN A 721 14.74 23.49 11.15
C GLN A 721 13.70 24.61 11.08
N GLU A 722 12.44 24.29 10.85
CA GLU A 722 11.35 25.24 10.62
C GLU A 722 9.99 24.79 11.19
N LEU A 723 9.06 25.74 11.28
CA LEU A 723 7.63 25.44 11.49
C LEU A 723 7.09 24.83 10.20
N ALA A 724 6.83 23.53 10.22
CA ALA A 724 6.47 22.75 9.04
C ALA A 724 4.97 22.83 8.71
N ALA A 725 4.10 22.99 9.72
CA ALA A 725 2.67 23.20 9.51
C ALA A 725 2.06 24.01 10.66
N HIS A 726 1.07 24.86 10.34
CA HIS A 726 0.35 25.66 11.33
C HIS A 726 -1.12 25.85 10.95
N TYR A 727 -2.02 25.24 11.73
CA TYR A 727 -3.47 25.33 11.53
C TYR A 727 -4.11 26.12 12.68
N THR A 728 -4.56 27.34 12.37
CA THR A 728 -5.28 28.21 13.32
C THR A 728 -6.78 27.92 13.37
N PHE A 729 -7.32 27.25 12.35
CA PHE A 729 -8.75 26.93 12.24
C PHE A 729 -9.69 28.15 12.24
N GLU A 730 -9.31 29.22 11.51
CA GLU A 730 -10.07 30.46 11.34
C GLU A 730 -11.26 30.35 10.35
N GLY A 731 -11.99 29.23 10.40
CA GLY A 731 -13.07 28.90 9.46
C GLY A 731 -12.65 28.06 8.26
N ASN A 732 -11.38 27.64 8.21
CA ASN A 732 -10.81 26.72 7.23
C ASN A 732 -9.83 25.75 7.92
N ALA A 733 -9.15 24.91 7.14
CA ALA A 733 -8.11 24.00 7.61
C ALA A 733 -6.80 24.20 6.83
N ASP A 734 -6.54 25.45 6.47
CA ASP A 734 -5.39 25.86 5.66
C ASP A 734 -4.12 25.86 6.52
N ASP A 735 -2.98 25.49 5.93
CA ASP A 735 -1.67 25.53 6.57
C ASP A 735 -1.02 26.90 6.36
N LEU A 736 -0.89 27.70 7.43
CA LEU A 736 -0.29 29.03 7.36
C LEU A 736 1.24 29.05 7.24
N ALA A 737 1.90 27.95 7.60
CA ALA A 737 3.36 27.86 7.59
C ALA A 737 3.92 27.30 6.27
N GLY A 738 3.11 26.56 5.53
CA GLY A 738 3.53 25.84 4.34
C GLY A 738 2.40 25.66 3.33
N SER A 739 2.33 24.47 2.75
CA SER A 739 1.35 24.11 1.71
C SER A 739 0.64 22.81 2.06
N ARG A 740 0.56 22.46 3.34
CA ARG A 740 0.00 21.19 3.82
C ARG A 740 -1.47 21.32 4.23
N ASP A 741 -2.28 22.02 3.44
CA ASP A 741 -3.71 22.22 3.74
C ASP A 741 -4.41 20.89 4.09
N ALA A 742 -5.17 20.90 5.18
CA ALA A 742 -5.83 19.73 5.70
C ALA A 742 -7.28 19.62 5.23
N LYS A 743 -7.82 18.40 5.24
CA LYS A 743 -9.19 18.10 4.86
C LYS A 743 -10.06 17.91 6.10
N LEU A 744 -11.18 18.62 6.16
CA LEU A 744 -12.24 18.37 7.14
C LEU A 744 -13.00 17.09 6.79
N CYS A 745 -13.24 16.23 7.78
CA CYS A 745 -13.89 14.94 7.60
C CYS A 745 -15.06 14.76 8.58
N GLY A 746 -16.16 14.19 8.09
CA GLY A 746 -17.36 13.87 8.86
C GLY A 746 -18.27 12.92 8.07
N ALA A 747 -19.21 12.28 8.76
CA ALA A 747 -20.20 11.38 8.14
C ALA A 747 -21.62 11.87 8.40
N GLU A 748 -22.43 11.09 9.12
CA GLU A 748 -23.86 11.33 9.36
C GLU A 748 -24.17 12.72 9.95
N ASP A 749 -23.26 13.25 10.76
CA ASP A 749 -23.42 14.57 11.41
C ASP A 749 -22.83 15.74 10.60
N GLY A 750 -22.38 15.49 9.36
CA GLY A 750 -21.75 16.50 8.49
C GLY A 750 -20.31 16.85 8.88
N LEU A 751 -19.74 17.83 8.17
CA LEU A 751 -18.37 18.30 8.41
C LEU A 751 -18.24 19.04 9.75
N PRO A 752 -17.03 19.02 10.37
CA PRO A 752 -16.70 19.83 11.55
C PRO A 752 -17.13 21.30 11.43
N GLY A 753 -17.63 21.86 12.53
CA GLY A 753 -17.93 23.28 12.66
C GLY A 753 -16.77 24.09 13.22
N PHE A 754 -16.96 25.40 13.36
CA PHE A 754 -16.00 26.30 14.01
C PHE A 754 -16.68 27.07 15.15
N ALA A 755 -16.00 27.19 16.28
CA ALA A 755 -16.48 27.87 17.48
C ALA A 755 -15.39 28.82 18.02
N SER A 756 -15.68 29.58 19.10
CA SER A 756 -14.69 30.48 19.70
C SER A 756 -13.42 29.74 20.11
N GLY A 757 -12.28 30.26 19.62
CA GLY A 757 -10.93 29.76 19.92
C GLY A 757 -10.33 30.33 21.21
N TYR A 758 -9.06 29.99 21.46
CA TYR A 758 -8.27 30.50 22.57
C TYR A 758 -7.18 31.47 22.10
N LYS A 759 -6.28 31.00 21.23
CA LYS A 759 -5.23 31.83 20.61
C LYS A 759 -5.76 32.58 19.40
N SER A 760 -6.65 31.92 18.66
CA SER A 760 -7.27 32.47 17.48
C SER A 760 -8.73 32.84 17.81
N ALA A 761 -9.38 33.65 16.96
CA ALA A 761 -10.78 34.02 17.13
C ALA A 761 -11.69 32.79 17.04
N LYS A 762 -11.30 31.79 16.24
CA LYS A 762 -12.02 30.51 16.08
C LYS A 762 -11.13 29.31 16.34
N ALA A 763 -11.77 28.17 16.53
CA ALA A 763 -11.18 26.84 16.68
C ALA A 763 -12.04 25.82 15.95
N ILE A 764 -11.45 24.70 15.54
CA ILE A 764 -12.21 23.58 15.00
C ILE A 764 -13.01 22.93 16.13
N ASP A 765 -14.30 22.66 15.90
CA ASP A 765 -15.22 22.06 16.87
C ASP A 765 -15.63 20.66 16.41
N LEU A 766 -15.20 19.64 17.16
CA LEU A 766 -15.41 18.22 16.89
C LEU A 766 -16.45 17.62 17.84
N ASN A 767 -17.36 16.83 17.26
CA ASN A 767 -18.57 16.35 17.95
C ASN A 767 -18.41 15.07 18.80
N GLY A 768 -17.24 14.44 18.81
CA GLY A 768 -17.02 13.18 19.54
C GLY A 768 -17.62 11.92 18.93
N LYS A 769 -18.16 11.98 17.70
CA LYS A 769 -18.85 10.84 17.06
C LYS A 769 -18.23 10.37 15.75
N ASN A 770 -17.96 11.29 14.83
CA ASN A 770 -17.54 10.97 13.47
C ASN A 770 -16.76 12.11 12.78
N GLN A 771 -16.52 13.23 13.47
CA GLN A 771 -15.84 14.39 12.93
C GLN A 771 -14.35 14.39 13.28
N TYR A 772 -13.50 14.72 12.31
CA TYR A 772 -12.04 14.79 12.45
C TYR A 772 -11.42 15.62 11.32
N VAL A 773 -10.10 15.84 11.39
CA VAL A 773 -9.32 16.49 10.33
C VAL A 773 -8.24 15.52 9.82
N LYS A 774 -8.07 15.42 8.50
CA LYS A 774 -7.02 14.60 7.84
C LYS A 774 -5.99 15.52 7.19
N LEU A 775 -4.76 15.47 7.66
CA LEU A 775 -3.62 16.17 7.07
C LEU A 775 -3.08 15.40 5.85
N PRO A 776 -2.31 16.04 4.97
CA PRO A 776 -1.57 15.34 3.91
C PRO A 776 -0.66 14.24 4.48
N ALA A 777 -0.47 13.16 3.71
CA ALA A 777 0.42 12.07 4.09
C ALA A 777 1.85 12.59 4.37
N GLY A 778 2.47 12.06 5.42
CA GLY A 778 3.82 12.45 5.81
C GLY A 778 3.92 13.81 6.52
N ALA A 779 2.81 14.45 6.90
CA ALA A 779 2.82 15.76 7.56
C ALA A 779 3.64 15.79 8.86
N GLY A 780 3.77 14.66 9.56
CA GLY A 780 4.58 14.49 10.77
C GLY A 780 5.82 13.61 10.59
N ASN A 781 6.28 13.38 9.35
CA ASN A 781 7.36 12.42 9.07
C ASN A 781 8.77 13.03 9.28
N TYR A 782 9.11 13.36 10.53
CA TYR A 782 10.42 13.91 10.92
C TYR A 782 11.04 13.17 12.10
N GLN A 783 12.36 12.93 12.05
CA GLN A 783 13.09 12.22 13.10
C GLN A 783 13.08 12.98 14.43
N ASP A 784 13.40 14.27 14.37
CA ASP A 784 13.13 15.21 15.45
C ASP A 784 11.84 15.97 15.09
N ILE A 785 10.91 16.13 16.04
CA ILE A 785 9.61 16.76 15.79
C ILE A 785 9.06 17.42 17.05
N THR A 786 8.31 18.50 16.88
CA THR A 786 7.42 19.02 17.93
C THR A 786 6.00 19.12 17.40
N VAL A 787 5.03 18.61 18.15
CA VAL A 787 3.60 18.82 17.90
C VAL A 787 3.00 19.56 19.08
N SER A 788 2.30 20.66 18.84
CA SER A 788 1.72 21.53 19.88
C SER A 788 0.33 21.99 19.47
N ALA A 789 -0.59 22.10 20.43
CA ALA A 789 -1.94 22.59 20.20
C ALA A 789 -2.59 23.11 21.50
N TRP A 790 -3.57 23.99 21.34
CA TRP A 790 -4.56 24.28 22.37
C TRP A 790 -5.75 23.35 22.24
N VAL A 791 -6.12 22.72 23.35
CA VAL A 791 -7.14 21.66 23.37
C VAL A 791 -8.19 21.98 24.43
N TYR A 792 -9.47 21.95 24.03
CA TYR A 792 -10.62 22.05 24.92
C TYR A 792 -11.40 20.74 24.87
N TRP A 793 -11.31 19.93 25.90
CA TRP A 793 -12.01 18.63 25.95
C TRP A 793 -13.34 18.75 26.69
N ARG A 794 -14.41 18.21 26.13
CA ARG A 794 -15.74 18.20 26.77
C ARG A 794 -15.99 16.96 27.63
N GLY A 795 -14.99 16.10 27.80
CA GLY A 795 -15.12 14.81 28.47
C GLY A 795 -15.60 13.70 27.52
N GLY A 796 -15.71 12.49 28.05
CA GLY A 796 -16.17 11.29 27.35
C GLY A 796 -15.27 10.10 27.69
N ASP A 797 -15.35 9.05 26.87
CA ASP A 797 -14.59 7.83 27.08
C ASP A 797 -13.08 8.02 26.85
N ASN A 798 -12.28 7.10 27.39
CA ASN A 798 -10.83 7.07 27.22
C ASN A 798 -10.43 6.86 25.74
N TRP A 799 -9.18 7.21 25.42
CA TRP A 799 -8.52 7.04 24.12
C TRP A 799 -8.95 7.99 23.00
N GLN A 800 -9.67 9.07 23.32
CA GLN A 800 -9.90 10.17 22.37
C GLN A 800 -8.58 10.85 21.98
N ARG A 801 -8.27 10.88 20.68
CA ARG A 801 -7.00 11.44 20.17
C ARG A 801 -7.09 12.93 19.88
N VAL A 802 -6.11 13.68 20.36
CA VAL A 802 -5.81 15.03 19.84
C VAL A 802 -5.24 14.88 18.44
N PHE A 803 -4.21 14.07 18.29
CA PHE A 803 -3.68 13.64 16.99
C PHE A 803 -3.25 12.17 17.04
N ASP A 804 -3.20 11.55 15.88
CA ASP A 804 -2.71 10.19 15.67
C ASP A 804 -2.08 10.08 14.27
N PHE A 805 -0.76 9.97 14.24
CA PHE A 805 0.06 9.99 13.04
C PHE A 805 0.82 8.67 12.89
N GLY A 806 0.71 8.03 11.74
CA GLY A 806 1.39 6.75 11.52
C GLY A 806 1.06 6.08 10.20
N SER A 807 1.56 4.87 10.04
CA SER A 807 1.25 4.00 8.91
C SER A 807 0.28 2.88 9.26
N GLU A 808 0.13 2.61 10.56
CA GLU A 808 -0.67 1.55 11.15
C GLU A 808 -0.66 1.67 12.67
N ILE A 809 -1.51 0.91 13.36
CA ILE A 809 -1.65 0.97 14.83
C ILE A 809 -0.38 0.50 15.57
N GLU A 810 0.43 -0.34 14.92
CA GLU A 810 1.73 -0.83 15.41
C GLU A 810 2.87 0.18 15.17
N LYS A 811 2.64 1.19 14.31
CA LYS A 811 3.58 2.25 13.97
C LYS A 811 2.90 3.60 13.99
N SER A 812 2.78 4.15 15.18
CA SER A 812 2.06 5.40 15.40
C SER A 812 2.78 6.27 16.42
N MET A 813 2.62 7.58 16.28
CA MET A 813 2.74 8.53 17.38
C MET A 813 1.39 9.20 17.59
N PHE A 814 0.93 9.24 18.83
CA PHE A 814 -0.38 9.81 19.15
C PHE A 814 -0.36 10.54 20.48
N LEU A 815 -1.28 11.48 20.63
CA LEU A 815 -1.57 12.14 21.90
C LEU A 815 -3.04 11.94 22.24
N THR A 816 -3.33 11.30 23.38
CA THR A 816 -4.68 11.15 23.93
C THR A 816 -4.87 12.08 25.13
N VAL A 817 -6.08 12.63 25.27
CA VAL A 817 -6.47 13.45 26.44
C VAL A 817 -6.79 12.62 27.67
N SER A 818 -7.08 11.33 27.50
CA SER A 818 -7.33 10.38 28.59
C SER A 818 -6.90 8.97 28.16
N GLY A 819 -5.71 8.54 28.56
CA GLY A 819 -5.24 7.15 28.44
C GLY A 819 -5.47 6.41 29.76
N ASP A 820 -4.38 6.09 30.45
CA ASP A 820 -4.40 5.46 31.78
C ASP A 820 -4.66 6.48 32.92
N GLY A 821 -5.78 7.21 32.83
CA GLY A 821 -6.19 8.18 33.87
C GLY A 821 -5.65 9.61 33.70
N GLY A 822 -5.03 9.93 32.57
CA GLY A 822 -4.57 11.28 32.25
C GLY A 822 -4.13 11.46 30.80
N VAL A 823 -3.63 12.65 30.46
CA VAL A 823 -3.04 12.93 29.14
C VAL A 823 -1.90 11.97 28.90
N GLN A 824 -1.81 11.39 27.70
CA GLN A 824 -0.76 10.41 27.40
C GLN A 824 -0.29 10.57 25.96
N PHE A 825 1.03 10.70 25.79
CA PHE A 825 1.69 10.59 24.49
C PHE A 825 2.18 9.16 24.32
N GLY A 826 1.88 8.54 23.18
CA GLY A 826 2.32 7.20 22.82
C GLY A 826 3.13 7.22 21.54
N LEU A 827 4.20 6.42 21.51
CA LEU A 827 5.01 6.14 20.33
C LEU A 827 5.17 4.62 20.22
N THR A 828 4.64 4.03 19.16
CA THR A 828 4.70 2.58 18.87
C THR A 828 5.54 2.34 17.62
N THR A 829 6.45 1.37 17.68
CA THR A 829 7.21 0.88 16.52
C THR A 829 7.05 -0.63 16.34
N THR A 830 6.13 -1.24 17.08
CA THR A 830 5.78 -2.66 17.06
C THR A 830 4.38 -2.88 17.66
N LYS A 831 3.92 -4.13 17.73
CA LYS A 831 2.63 -4.51 18.35
C LYS A 831 2.44 -3.90 19.76
N TRP A 832 1.22 -3.42 20.01
CA TRP A 832 0.73 -2.92 21.29
C TRP A 832 0.64 -4.02 22.36
N GLY A 833 0.87 -3.68 23.64
CA GLY A 833 0.34 -4.43 24.78
C GLY A 833 1.34 -5.11 25.73
N ASP A 834 2.46 -5.65 25.26
CA ASP A 834 3.19 -6.61 26.12
C ASP A 834 4.46 -6.07 26.83
N PHE A 835 5.10 -4.99 26.36
CA PHE A 835 6.37 -4.52 26.93
C PHE A 835 6.59 -3.00 26.78
N GLU A 836 6.12 -2.19 27.73
CA GLU A 836 6.52 -0.78 27.83
C GLU A 836 8.06 -0.70 28.00
N GLY A 837 8.73 0.04 27.11
CA GLY A 837 10.19 0.25 27.16
C GLY A 837 11.00 -0.35 26.01
N ASP A 838 10.52 -1.40 25.31
CA ASP A 838 11.32 -2.10 24.29
C ASP A 838 11.01 -1.67 22.84
N ALA A 839 9.82 -1.13 22.57
CA ALA A 839 9.37 -0.62 21.25
C ALA A 839 8.01 0.11 21.29
N CYS A 840 7.43 0.28 22.48
CA CYS A 840 6.27 1.11 22.76
C CYS A 840 6.65 2.03 23.93
N TYR A 841 6.54 3.34 23.72
CA TYR A 841 6.91 4.36 24.69
C TYR A 841 5.69 5.19 25.05
N TYR A 842 5.43 5.34 26.34
CA TYR A 842 4.33 6.14 26.85
C TYR A 842 4.84 7.19 27.81
N LEU A 843 4.45 8.44 27.57
CA LEU A 843 4.69 9.57 28.47
C LEU A 843 3.36 9.96 29.09
N ARG A 844 3.35 10.14 30.41
CA ARG A 844 2.12 10.29 31.21
C ARG A 844 2.02 11.67 31.83
N GLY A 845 0.89 12.32 31.63
CA GLY A 845 0.54 13.62 32.19
C GLY A 845 -0.61 13.52 33.20
N PRO A 846 -1.01 14.68 33.77
CA PRO A 846 -2.15 14.76 34.69
C PRO A 846 -3.49 14.49 33.98
N GLU A 847 -4.55 14.31 34.77
CA GLU A 847 -5.94 14.30 34.27
C GLU A 847 -6.26 15.62 33.55
N MET A 848 -6.88 15.50 32.37
CA MET A 848 -7.18 16.65 31.53
C MET A 848 -8.46 17.36 32.05
N PRO A 849 -8.41 18.67 32.35
CA PRO A 849 -9.58 19.36 32.89
C PRO A 849 -10.69 19.48 31.85
N VAL A 850 -11.86 18.94 32.18
CA VAL A 850 -13.04 19.02 31.31
C VAL A 850 -13.54 20.46 31.22
N ASN A 851 -13.93 20.87 30.02
CA ASN A 851 -14.47 22.18 29.68
C ASN A 851 -13.50 23.35 29.94
N GLN A 852 -12.20 23.11 29.84
CA GLN A 852 -11.15 24.12 29.97
C GLN A 852 -10.13 24.02 28.84
N TRP A 853 -9.61 25.16 28.39
CA TRP A 853 -8.50 25.20 27.44
C TRP A 853 -7.20 24.79 28.13
N THR A 854 -6.50 23.84 27.52
CA THR A 854 -5.21 23.32 27.99
C THR A 854 -4.24 23.31 26.82
N HIS A 855 -3.04 23.86 27.00
CA HIS A 855 -1.97 23.75 26.01
C HIS A 855 -1.26 22.42 26.18
N LEU A 856 -1.17 21.65 25.10
CA LEU A 856 -0.44 20.38 25.05
C LEU A 856 0.68 20.47 24.02
N ALA A 857 1.85 19.96 24.36
CA ALA A 857 2.93 19.79 23.40
C ALA A 857 3.71 18.51 23.66
N VAL A 858 4.25 17.92 22.59
CA VAL A 858 5.16 16.78 22.66
C VAL A 858 6.37 17.07 21.78
N THR A 859 7.55 16.67 22.24
CA THR A 859 8.80 16.78 21.49
C THR A 859 9.45 15.40 21.35
N LEU A 860 10.03 15.13 20.17
CA LEU A 860 11.04 14.12 19.94
C LEU A 860 12.31 14.87 19.51
N LYS A 861 13.40 14.68 20.25
CA LYS A 861 14.69 15.32 19.99
C LYS A 861 15.79 14.32 20.25
N GLY A 862 16.45 13.85 19.20
CA GLY A 862 17.40 12.77 19.33
C GLY A 862 16.71 11.48 19.75
N ASP A 863 17.16 10.95 20.88
CA ASP A 863 16.58 9.80 21.56
C ASP A 863 15.67 10.21 22.72
N THR A 864 15.34 11.49 22.90
CA THR A 864 14.48 11.96 24.01
C THR A 864 13.10 12.36 23.52
N ALA A 865 12.06 11.72 24.06
CA ALA A 865 10.69 12.17 23.99
C ALA A 865 10.31 12.96 25.25
N ALA A 866 9.51 14.03 25.13
CA ALA A 866 8.97 14.75 26.29
C ALA A 866 7.51 15.20 26.07
N LEU A 867 6.72 15.22 27.15
CA LEU A 867 5.32 15.67 27.18
C LEU A 867 5.21 16.92 28.05
N TYR A 868 4.53 17.94 27.52
CA TYR A 868 4.28 19.22 28.20
C TYR A 868 2.77 19.50 28.30
N VAL A 869 2.35 20.00 29.47
CA VAL A 869 0.97 20.42 29.74
C VAL A 869 1.01 21.79 30.40
N ASN A 870 0.37 22.79 29.79
CA ASN A 870 0.35 24.19 30.23
C ASN A 870 1.75 24.72 30.58
N ALA A 871 2.64 24.72 29.59
CA ALA A 871 4.04 25.17 29.68
C ALA A 871 4.99 24.29 30.52
N GLU A 872 4.50 23.37 31.34
CA GLU A 872 5.32 22.55 32.23
C GLU A 872 5.61 21.16 31.62
N GLN A 873 6.87 20.70 31.73
CA GLN A 873 7.23 19.32 31.39
C GLN A 873 6.65 18.36 32.42
N LYS A 874 5.90 17.36 31.97
CA LYS A 874 5.25 16.37 32.85
C LYS A 874 5.97 15.04 32.88
N ASP A 875 6.53 14.63 31.76
CA ASP A 875 7.25 13.37 31.64
C ASP A 875 8.28 13.44 30.50
N GLU A 876 9.30 12.59 30.58
CA GLU A 876 10.33 12.40 29.55
C GLU A 876 10.79 10.95 29.50
N LYS A 877 11.12 10.46 28.31
CA LYS A 877 11.66 9.11 28.12
C LYS A 877 12.70 9.06 27.04
N THR A 878 13.73 8.24 27.26
CA THR A 878 14.62 7.80 26.19
C THR A 878 13.87 6.81 25.30
N VAL A 879 13.84 7.07 24.01
CA VAL A 879 13.22 6.24 22.97
C VAL A 879 14.30 5.77 22.01
N SER A 880 14.20 4.53 21.54
CA SER A 880 15.05 4.08 20.43
C SER A 880 14.73 4.94 19.21
N LEU A 881 15.76 5.36 18.46
CA LEU A 881 15.58 6.18 17.26
C LEU A 881 14.48 5.60 16.36
N VAL A 882 13.49 6.42 16.08
CA VAL A 882 12.37 6.11 15.18
C VAL A 882 12.55 6.97 13.93
N ASP A 883 13.18 6.44 12.89
CA ASP A 883 13.11 7.08 11.57
C ASP A 883 11.61 7.10 11.18
N PRO A 884 11.08 8.22 10.65
CA PRO A 884 9.86 8.84 11.19
C PRO A 884 8.51 8.23 10.79
N LEU A 885 8.50 6.91 10.63
CA LEU A 885 7.40 5.99 10.37
C LEU A 885 6.87 6.01 8.93
N PHE A 886 7.82 6.21 8.01
CA PHE A 886 7.90 5.77 6.61
C PHE A 886 6.71 6.05 5.71
N ALA A 887 6.45 7.35 5.58
CA ALA A 887 5.46 8.03 4.73
C ALA A 887 4.15 8.41 5.44
N GLN A 888 3.86 7.86 6.64
CA GLN A 888 2.65 8.16 7.45
C GLN A 888 1.41 8.49 6.60
N PRO A 889 0.79 7.51 5.92
CA PRO A 889 -0.45 7.73 5.17
C PRO A 889 -1.59 8.29 6.04
N TYR A 890 -1.52 8.08 7.35
CA TYR A 890 -2.52 8.53 8.30
C TYR A 890 -1.95 9.64 9.16
N CYS A 891 -2.42 10.86 8.94
CA CYS A 891 -2.14 12.01 9.78
C CYS A 891 -3.48 12.60 10.24
N TYR A 892 -4.01 12.15 11.37
CA TYR A 892 -5.32 12.58 11.87
C TYR A 892 -5.22 13.55 13.04
N ILE A 893 -6.14 14.51 13.10
CA ILE A 893 -6.48 15.29 14.29
C ILE A 893 -7.90 14.92 14.70
N GLY A 894 -8.10 14.56 15.96
CA GLY A 894 -9.42 14.24 16.52
C GLY A 894 -9.91 12.80 16.31
N ARG A 895 -9.08 11.90 15.76
CA ARG A 895 -9.43 10.51 15.45
C ARG A 895 -8.26 9.56 15.73
N SER A 896 -8.59 8.38 16.28
CA SER A 896 -7.68 7.25 16.40
C SER A 896 -7.58 6.42 15.12
N MET A 897 -6.38 5.92 14.81
CA MET A 897 -6.21 4.85 13.84
C MET A 897 -6.82 3.53 14.34
N TRP A 898 -6.99 3.39 15.66
CA TRP A 898 -7.68 2.27 16.27
C TRP A 898 -9.19 2.51 16.26
N ASN A 899 -9.91 1.81 15.37
CA ASN A 899 -11.31 2.11 15.09
C ASN A 899 -12.29 1.84 16.26
N SER A 900 -11.89 1.12 17.31
CA SER A 900 -12.73 0.98 18.51
C SER A 900 -12.58 2.15 19.49
N ASP A 901 -11.61 3.03 19.29
CA ASP A 901 -11.45 4.21 20.14
C ASP A 901 -12.46 5.29 19.75
N PRO A 902 -12.97 6.07 20.72
CA PRO A 902 -13.89 7.17 20.46
C PRO A 902 -13.22 8.33 19.70
N TYR A 903 -14.03 9.08 18.94
CA TYR A 903 -13.60 10.34 18.32
C TYR A 903 -13.47 11.44 19.37
N PHE A 904 -12.67 12.46 19.08
CA PHE A 904 -12.47 13.57 19.99
C PHE A 904 -13.71 14.45 20.12
N ASN A 905 -14.15 14.63 21.36
CA ASN A 905 -15.27 15.50 21.74
C ASN A 905 -14.74 16.82 22.32
N GLY A 906 -14.59 17.85 21.48
CA GLY A 906 -13.96 19.07 21.93
C GLY A 906 -13.55 20.03 20.82
N LYS A 907 -12.75 21.04 21.19
CA LYS A 907 -12.20 22.03 20.25
C LYS A 907 -10.68 21.98 20.23
N ILE A 908 -10.10 22.27 19.07
CA ILE A 908 -8.64 22.37 18.88
C ILE A 908 -8.31 23.70 18.19
N ASP A 909 -7.29 24.39 18.68
CA ASP A 909 -6.82 25.67 18.17
C ASP A 909 -5.28 25.65 18.09
N ASP A 910 -4.73 26.46 17.19
CA ASP A 910 -3.29 26.72 17.06
C ASP A 910 -2.44 25.44 16.95
N PHE A 911 -2.85 24.49 16.10
CA PHE A 911 -2.14 23.22 15.93
C PHE A 911 -0.87 23.42 15.09
N ARG A 912 0.29 23.12 15.65
CA ARG A 912 1.61 23.36 15.06
C ARG A 912 2.44 22.09 14.97
N ILE A 913 3.15 21.93 13.86
CA ILE A 913 4.16 20.88 13.65
C ILE A 913 5.49 21.55 13.32
N TYR A 914 6.53 21.30 14.10
CA TYR A 914 7.90 21.69 13.81
C TYR A 914 8.70 20.45 13.40
N ASN A 915 9.54 20.54 12.38
CA ASN A 915 10.39 19.43 11.93
C ASN A 915 11.66 19.24 12.79
N PHE A 916 11.60 19.69 14.05
CA PHE A 916 12.66 19.58 15.04
C PHE A 916 12.07 19.66 16.46
N GLY A 917 12.83 19.19 17.45
CA GLY A 917 12.46 19.29 18.87
C GLY A 917 12.71 20.70 19.43
N LEU A 918 11.64 21.41 19.79
CA LEU A 918 11.71 22.71 20.48
C LEU A 918 12.31 22.57 21.88
N SER A 919 12.96 23.63 22.36
CA SER A 919 13.40 23.71 23.76
C SER A 919 12.23 24.02 24.69
N HIS A 920 12.39 23.71 25.98
CA HIS A 920 11.37 24.00 26.99
C HIS A 920 10.95 25.48 26.99
N GLU A 921 11.89 26.41 26.84
CA GLU A 921 11.62 27.86 26.81
C GLU A 921 10.74 28.24 25.60
N LYS A 922 10.98 27.61 24.44
CA LYS A 922 10.13 27.82 23.27
C LYS A 922 8.72 27.26 23.48
N ILE A 923 8.58 26.11 24.15
CA ILE A 923 7.27 25.56 24.54
C ILE A 923 6.53 26.50 25.51
N GLN A 924 7.23 27.10 26.48
CA GLN A 924 6.65 28.06 27.40
C GLN A 924 6.08 29.28 26.66
N ARG A 925 6.79 29.80 25.66
CA ARG A 925 6.31 30.92 24.82
C ARG A 925 5.03 30.56 24.04
N LEU A 926 4.92 29.32 23.54
CA LEU A 926 3.69 28.85 22.89
C LEU A 926 2.49 28.82 23.85
N ALA A 927 2.73 28.41 25.10
CA ALA A 927 1.70 28.27 26.12
C ALA A 927 1.27 29.60 26.78
N ASN A 928 2.16 30.59 26.92
CA ASN A 928 1.91 31.73 27.80
C ASN A 928 1.38 33.00 27.11
N ASP A 929 1.25 33.03 25.77
CA ASP A 929 0.90 34.28 25.06
C ASP A 929 1.87 35.43 25.42
N ASP A 930 3.16 35.11 25.44
CA ASP A 930 4.17 36.16 25.47
C ASP A 930 4.13 36.90 24.13
N ASP A 931 3.20 37.84 24.01
CA ASP A 931 3.23 38.90 23.01
C ASP A 931 4.61 39.55 23.16
N PRO A 932 5.45 39.55 22.12
CA PRO A 932 6.74 40.23 22.17
C PRO A 932 6.60 41.67 22.70
N LEU A 933 5.45 42.33 22.46
CA LEU A 933 5.15 43.66 23.00
C LEU A 933 4.80 43.66 24.49
N GLN A 934 4.19 42.61 25.05
CA GLN A 934 4.03 42.46 26.51
C GLN A 934 5.36 42.19 27.20
N VAL A 935 6.21 41.34 26.61
CA VAL A 935 7.56 41.09 27.15
C VAL A 935 8.41 42.36 27.08
N LEU A 936 8.37 43.10 25.96
CA LEU A 936 8.99 44.41 25.81
C LEU A 936 8.44 45.43 26.82
N ARG A 937 7.14 45.45 27.06
CA ARG A 937 6.52 46.29 28.10
C ARG A 937 6.98 45.91 29.50
N ALA A 938 6.97 44.62 29.84
CA ALA A 938 7.40 44.13 31.15
C ALA A 938 8.88 44.40 31.40
N MET A 939 9.74 44.27 30.37
CA MET A 939 11.15 44.66 30.44
C MET A 939 11.32 46.17 30.59
N ALA A 940 10.54 46.98 29.86
CA ALA A 940 10.57 48.44 30.00
C ALA A 940 10.08 48.88 31.39
N GLU A 941 9.01 48.28 31.92
CA GLU A 941 8.47 48.52 33.25
C GLU A 941 9.45 48.10 34.35
N TRP A 942 10.08 46.93 34.21
CA TRP A 942 11.15 46.48 35.10
C TRP A 942 12.33 47.45 35.07
N TRP A 943 12.82 47.84 33.89
CA TRP A 943 13.96 48.77 33.75
C TRP A 943 13.67 50.16 34.32
N LEU A 944 12.43 50.64 34.19
CA LEU A 944 11.97 51.88 34.82
C LEU A 944 11.82 51.76 36.34
N SER A 945 11.58 50.55 36.87
CA SER A 945 11.46 50.28 38.31
C SER A 945 12.80 50.18 39.06
N VAL A 946 13.92 50.02 38.34
CA VAL A 946 15.26 49.98 38.95
C VAL A 946 15.65 51.39 39.45
N CYS A 947 16.13 51.47 40.69
CA CYS A 947 16.53 52.73 41.33
C CYS A 947 17.74 53.36 40.60
N PRO A 948 17.79 54.70 40.39
CA PRO A 948 18.86 55.35 39.63
C PRO A 948 20.29 54.99 40.07
N SER A 949 20.50 54.75 41.37
CA SER A 949 21.81 54.37 41.92
C SER A 949 22.30 52.97 41.53
N GLU A 950 21.41 52.09 41.04
CA GLU A 950 21.80 50.77 40.52
C GLU A 950 22.10 50.79 39.01
N LYS A 951 21.66 51.84 38.31
CA LYS A 951 21.88 52.03 36.87
C LYS A 951 23.33 52.44 36.51
N GLU A 952 24.13 52.76 37.51
CA GLU A 952 25.54 53.18 37.38
C GLU A 952 26.56 52.04 37.50
N LYS A 953 26.13 50.79 37.72
CA LYS A 953 27.04 49.63 37.79
C LYS A 953 27.48 49.22 36.37
N GLU A 954 28.78 49.32 36.09
CA GLU A 954 29.44 49.17 34.77
C GLU A 954 29.10 47.88 33.98
N SER A 955 28.55 46.84 34.61
CA SER A 955 28.20 45.59 33.91
C SER A 955 26.95 45.67 33.02
N CYS A 956 26.28 46.83 32.94
CA CYS A 956 25.08 47.05 32.12
C CYS A 956 25.27 48.05 30.96
N LEU A 957 26.49 48.53 30.71
CA LEU A 957 26.73 49.66 29.81
C LEU A 957 27.58 49.27 28.59
N ALA A 958 26.90 48.97 27.49
CA ALA A 958 27.44 49.19 26.15
C ALA A 958 26.35 49.87 25.30
N ILE A 959 25.82 51.00 25.76
CA ILE A 959 24.80 51.79 25.05
C ILE A 959 25.11 53.27 25.26
N ASP A 960 25.12 54.03 24.18
CA ASP A 960 25.36 55.47 24.17
C ASP A 960 24.06 56.20 24.54
N PHE A 961 24.14 57.20 25.40
CA PHE A 961 22.99 58.01 25.80
C PHE A 961 22.95 59.30 24.98
N ASP A 962 21.76 59.77 24.62
CA ASP A 962 21.65 61.10 24.04
C ASP A 962 21.96 62.19 25.10
N SER A 963 22.10 63.44 24.65
CA SER A 963 22.43 64.58 25.52
C SER A 963 21.39 64.88 26.62
N SER A 964 20.27 64.16 26.66
CA SER A 964 19.26 64.23 27.71
C SER A 964 19.34 63.07 28.73
N GLY A 965 20.28 62.13 28.55
CA GLY A 965 20.44 60.97 29.42
C GLY A 965 19.44 59.85 29.15
N MET A 966 18.78 59.86 27.99
CA MET A 966 17.86 58.80 27.56
C MET A 966 18.54 57.91 26.51
N VAL A 967 18.22 56.61 26.55
CA VAL A 967 18.67 55.64 25.52
C VAL A 967 17.86 55.89 24.25
N ASP A 968 18.53 56.04 23.10
CA ASP A 968 17.85 56.16 21.80
C ASP A 968 17.01 54.89 21.54
N PHE A 969 15.75 55.10 21.14
CA PHE A 969 14.84 54.03 20.73
C PHE A 969 15.45 53.13 19.65
N LYS A 970 16.32 53.68 18.79
CA LYS A 970 17.04 52.92 17.76
C LYS A 970 18.00 51.89 18.34
N ASP A 971 18.71 52.21 19.42
CA ASP A 971 19.65 51.29 20.07
C ASP A 971 18.92 50.26 20.94
N PHE A 972 17.81 50.66 21.56
CA PHE A 972 16.86 49.71 22.16
C PHE A 972 16.30 48.72 21.13
N CYS A 973 15.95 49.19 19.93
CA CYS A 973 15.50 48.33 18.84
C CYS A 973 16.59 47.39 18.34
N ILE A 974 17.87 47.78 18.34
CA ILE A 974 19.01 46.92 17.95
C ILE A 974 19.24 45.80 18.98
N ILE A 975 19.06 46.08 20.27
CA ILE A 975 19.15 45.06 21.33
C ILE A 975 17.96 44.10 21.24
N ALA A 976 16.75 44.63 21.04
CA ALA A 976 15.56 43.82 20.84
C ALA A 976 15.65 42.95 19.57
N SER A 977 16.25 43.45 18.48
CA SER A 977 16.40 42.70 17.23
C SER A 977 17.42 41.57 17.28
N ASN A 978 18.37 41.62 18.20
CA ASN A 978 19.33 40.51 18.43
C ASN A 978 18.78 39.45 19.40
N TRP A 979 17.61 39.71 20.00
CA TRP A 979 16.91 38.82 20.94
C TRP A 979 15.67 38.14 20.33
N ILE A 980 15.04 38.78 19.33
CA ILE A 980 14.09 38.19 18.38
C ILE A 980 14.85 37.26 17.43
#